data_AF-A0A553UQ94-F1
#
_entry.id   AF-A0A553UQ94-F1
#
_cell.length_a   1.000
_cell.length_b   1.000
_cell.length_c   1.000
_cell.angle_alpha   90.00
_cell.angle_beta   90.00
_cell.angle_gamma   90.00
#
_symmetry.space_group_name_H-M   'P 1'
#
loop_
_entity.id
_entity.type
_entity.pdbx_description
1 polymer ?
#
loop_
_entity_poly.entity_id
_entity_poly.type
_entity_poly.pdbx_seq_one_letter_code
_entity_poly.pdbx_strand_id
1 'polypeptide(L)'
;MSFTMGMTELQSPSPTFFLNMPNIKALGQWSPEGFIVLKGSEARVSDDSALQALLRSGSVAPTSDPDRLIFNEDTLFKTAFDATIMLVGSGTSTSKWVYRDDAGRTVPFGTWRDQHRATSKFSRRQERVAQVVPWLLTQQENLDRDERAYKLEGVAMVYPALKAFVDGGSAEGVTVQPQRSGLNQLDWRVAASLDLLLKQRPDSLRQALQILWTQPLEARRTDEFWGKLEDALQSLTPDERRPINGLGTRASVASYFLFLADPTGHPFYRRKFGARAVTWFYEDEPQQRRTSPGELLAEYVDRCQELHAAFLAAGLPFRDLLDTQSALFVLSLDTAPVGPGVAEGPVDALRAEFEAFRRDPVQQLRLSLRRRRAGELRTLLSEPADLTLGTFNREVWRYESETRLGERTITGQLDGVDLTPNQVQVLARALTDGALELHGNYLWGTSLLDYGASLSISNEEKVAHLHAAAQILNSLELFPQEKAAQLQALPGLGQTAATGLVMVFHPEEFAVVSDLSQRAIQTLGLSTQTVLEFENAAAKLLERVGGEDYLELDWFLTMRGARQRYWWVNQGQTYAEERQQGYVWASADSGVNIEHHENVMRLRPGDRIIHYAAQAIQAVGTVTAPPVSVTDELSSEVIPTKRSGYMAAVLYQPLTPPLSIAELPDDVRRADLGPFDKNGKVRQVYLWPLDPAVFQAVITPRPEPVGSPAQHHLPPDFPTLSERVAASGLRIEARTLRRYHLALQTRGFVILSGVSGTGKTWLAEAYARAAGAAVGLFPVAPNWTTNEDLLGFYSPLDGGHYHHTAFSRFLLAAGQAYREAQEAGQLPQPYHAILDEMNLARVEYYFAQFLSKMEIRSRGQETDLELGPDLTVMLPPNLSVIGTVNIDETTHDFANKVYDRAQLIEIPVTRSDLEAHLNGHVHASLLLEIWDVVSPVAPFAFRVMDDILAYQQAALTLNVDALEALDDALLQKVLPKLRGTDRRLLGVLAEFLTLAEERLPLSHAKAASMRAAGMQHGFVSFH
;
A
#
# COMPACT_ATOMS: atom_id res chain seq x y z
N MET A 1 -36.37 -10.93 -43.52
CA MET A 1 -36.76 -9.56 -43.92
C MET A 1 -36.05 -8.62 -42.97
N SER A 2 -34.96 -8.04 -43.43
CA SER A 2 -34.10 -7.14 -42.66
C SER A 2 -34.64 -5.71 -42.85
N PHE A 3 -34.99 -5.03 -41.75
CA PHE A 3 -35.38 -3.62 -41.79
C PHE A 3 -34.23 -2.76 -41.29
N THR A 4 -33.70 -1.98 -42.22
CA THR A 4 -32.74 -0.89 -42.05
C THR A 4 -33.47 0.33 -41.48
N MET A 5 -32.95 0.94 -40.41
CA MET A 5 -33.26 2.33 -40.06
C MET A 5 -31.93 3.09 -40.03
N GLY A 6 -31.81 4.05 -40.96
CA GLY A 6 -30.60 4.85 -41.15
C GLY A 6 -30.41 5.86 -40.04
N MET A 7 -29.20 5.88 -39.47
CA MET A 7 -28.67 7.07 -38.82
C MET A 7 -28.19 8.01 -39.91
N THR A 8 -28.87 9.15 -40.07
CA THR A 8 -28.35 10.32 -40.78
C THR A 8 -27.12 10.83 -40.04
N GLU A 9 -25.94 10.62 -40.61
CA GLU A 9 -24.72 11.37 -40.26
C GLU A 9 -24.95 12.86 -40.51
N LEU A 10 -25.04 13.65 -39.44
CA LEU A 10 -24.76 15.09 -39.49
C LEU A 10 -23.24 15.26 -39.52
N GLN A 11 -22.66 15.17 -40.71
CA GLN A 11 -21.30 15.67 -40.95
C GLN A 11 -21.35 17.21 -40.96
N SER A 12 -21.01 17.84 -39.84
CA SER A 12 -20.52 19.23 -39.87
C SER A 12 -19.02 19.21 -40.21
N PRO A 13 -18.54 20.03 -41.16
CA PRO A 13 -17.12 20.09 -41.49
C PRO A 13 -16.34 20.57 -40.26
N SER A 14 -15.31 19.81 -39.86
CA SER A 14 -14.43 20.20 -38.75
C SER A 14 -13.74 21.54 -39.08
N PRO A 15 -13.72 22.52 -38.15
CA PRO A 15 -13.11 23.81 -38.43
C PRO A 15 -11.60 23.68 -38.68
N THR A 16 -11.10 24.31 -39.74
CA THR A 16 -9.68 24.35 -40.08
C THR A 16 -8.98 25.49 -39.34
N PHE A 17 -7.89 25.19 -38.64
CA PHE A 17 -7.14 26.14 -37.81
C PHE A 17 -5.91 26.69 -38.54
N PHE A 18 -5.61 27.99 -38.35
CA PHE A 18 -4.49 28.68 -38.98
C PHE A 18 -3.73 29.56 -37.97
N LEU A 19 -2.42 29.76 -38.20
CA LEU A 19 -1.57 30.68 -37.45
C LEU A 19 -1.43 32.01 -38.21
N ASN A 20 -1.79 33.14 -37.58
CA ASN A 20 -1.62 34.45 -38.20
C ASN A 20 -0.32 35.11 -37.71
N MET A 21 0.59 35.47 -38.62
CA MET A 21 1.92 36.00 -38.30
C MET A 21 2.12 37.40 -38.92
N PRO A 22 1.84 38.50 -38.20
CA PRO A 22 1.88 39.84 -38.83
C PRO A 22 3.26 40.51 -38.88
N ASN A 23 4.34 39.96 -38.31
CA ASN A 23 5.62 40.70 -38.19
C ASN A 23 6.88 39.80 -38.22
N ILE A 24 7.08 39.03 -39.29
CA ILE A 24 8.40 38.45 -39.59
C ILE A 24 8.80 38.88 -41.01
N LYS A 25 9.80 39.75 -41.12
CA LYS A 25 10.54 39.96 -42.37
C LYS A 25 11.57 38.83 -42.49
N ALA A 26 11.20 37.72 -43.13
CA ALA A 26 12.16 36.70 -43.55
C ALA A 26 11.89 36.31 -45.01
N LEU A 27 12.93 36.38 -45.84
CA LEU A 27 12.93 35.98 -47.25
C LEU A 27 12.66 34.47 -47.36
N GLY A 28 11.44 34.08 -47.72
CA GLY A 28 11.14 32.71 -48.12
C GLY A 28 11.57 32.46 -49.57
N GLN A 29 12.56 31.59 -49.78
CA GLN A 29 12.79 30.99 -51.09
C GLN A 29 12.00 29.69 -51.18
N TRP A 30 11.25 29.54 -52.26
CA TRP A 30 10.60 28.30 -52.65
C TRP A 30 11.65 27.28 -53.08
N SER A 31 11.60 26.06 -52.55
CA SER A 31 12.32 24.94 -53.17
C SER A 31 11.48 24.35 -54.31
N PRO A 32 12.11 23.72 -55.31
CA PRO A 32 11.41 23.03 -56.41
C PRO A 32 10.51 21.87 -55.97
N GLU A 33 10.61 21.44 -54.70
CA GLU A 33 9.82 20.33 -54.14
C GLU A 33 8.56 20.81 -53.41
N GLY A 34 8.27 22.11 -53.38
CA GLY A 34 6.97 22.63 -52.93
C GLY A 34 6.85 23.00 -51.45
N PHE A 35 7.94 23.19 -50.70
CA PHE A 35 7.88 23.55 -49.28
C PHE A 35 8.22 25.02 -48.99
N ILE A 36 7.63 25.56 -47.92
CA ILE A 36 7.99 26.85 -47.33
C ILE A 36 8.99 26.63 -46.19
N VAL A 37 10.23 27.09 -46.35
CA VAL A 37 11.22 27.09 -45.27
C VAL A 37 11.06 28.34 -44.41
N LEU A 38 10.53 28.20 -43.19
CA LEU A 38 10.48 29.27 -42.20
C LEU A 38 11.84 29.41 -41.51
N LYS A 39 12.67 30.34 -42.00
CA LYS A 39 13.95 30.68 -41.35
C LYS A 39 13.67 31.68 -40.21
N GLY A 40 13.59 31.21 -38.96
CA GLY A 40 13.53 32.14 -37.82
C GLY A 40 12.85 31.71 -36.51
N SER A 41 12.63 30.42 -36.23
CA SER A 41 12.35 29.97 -34.87
C SER A 41 12.96 28.59 -34.64
N GLU A 42 14.18 28.59 -34.11
CA GLU A 42 14.85 27.39 -33.61
C GLU A 42 14.06 26.84 -32.42
N ALA A 43 13.37 25.72 -32.60
CA ALA A 43 12.90 24.90 -31.48
C ALA A 43 13.94 23.79 -31.28
N ARG A 44 14.72 23.88 -30.19
CA ARG A 44 15.55 22.75 -29.74
C ARG A 44 14.64 21.72 -29.08
N VAL A 45 14.65 20.50 -29.58
CA VAL A 45 13.94 19.36 -29.00
C VAL A 45 14.82 18.76 -27.91
N SER A 46 14.39 18.81 -26.64
CA SER A 46 15.19 18.31 -25.51
C SER A 46 14.63 17.03 -24.89
N ASP A 47 13.73 16.31 -25.57
CA ASP A 47 13.10 15.11 -25.01
C ASP A 47 12.87 14.04 -26.09
N ASP A 48 13.59 12.92 -25.98
CA ASP A 48 13.65 11.84 -26.97
C ASP A 48 12.33 11.06 -27.06
N SER A 49 11.52 11.11 -25.99
CA SER A 49 10.23 10.41 -25.88
C SER A 49 9.14 10.99 -26.80
N ALA A 50 9.05 12.31 -26.89
CA ALA A 50 8.10 13.03 -27.74
C ALA A 50 8.46 12.92 -29.22
N LEU A 51 9.77 12.93 -29.53
CA LEU A 51 10.30 12.73 -30.89
C LEU A 51 9.96 11.33 -31.41
N GLN A 52 10.15 10.29 -30.58
CA GLN A 52 9.82 8.92 -30.93
C GLN A 52 8.30 8.68 -31.04
N ALA A 53 7.48 9.44 -30.31
CA ALA A 53 6.02 9.42 -30.47
C ALA A 53 5.57 10.12 -31.78
N LEU A 54 6.21 11.24 -32.13
CA LEU A 54 5.95 11.98 -33.36
C LEU A 54 6.39 11.21 -34.62
N LEU A 55 7.58 10.58 -34.59
CA LEU A 55 8.05 9.70 -35.67
C LEU A 55 7.17 8.46 -35.82
N ARG A 56 6.71 7.85 -34.71
CA ARG A 56 5.75 6.73 -34.74
C ARG A 56 4.36 7.13 -35.25
N SER A 57 3.97 8.41 -35.13
CA SER A 57 2.68 8.92 -35.62
C SER A 57 2.63 9.17 -37.14
N GLY A 58 3.79 9.23 -37.82
CA GLY A 58 3.89 9.54 -39.25
C GLY A 58 3.68 11.02 -39.62
N SER A 59 3.55 11.91 -38.63
CA SER A 59 3.24 13.34 -38.84
C SER A 59 4.44 14.20 -39.22
N VAL A 60 5.66 13.65 -39.18
CA VAL A 60 6.93 14.38 -39.37
C VAL A 60 7.95 13.48 -40.08
N ALA A 61 8.74 14.02 -41.01
CA ALA A 61 9.78 13.27 -41.73
C ALA A 61 11.19 13.53 -41.13
N PRO A 62 12.04 12.48 -40.98
CA PRO A 62 13.42 12.66 -40.53
C PRO A 62 14.26 13.36 -41.61
N THR A 63 15.14 14.26 -41.18
CA THR A 63 16.07 14.97 -42.08
C THR A 63 17.50 14.45 -41.88
N SER A 64 18.40 14.74 -42.82
CA SER A 64 19.82 14.41 -42.71
C SER A 64 20.57 15.22 -41.63
N ASP A 65 19.90 16.18 -40.98
CA ASP A 65 20.40 16.98 -39.86
C ASP A 65 19.63 16.56 -38.58
N PRO A 66 20.30 15.97 -37.57
CA PRO A 66 19.65 15.39 -36.39
C PRO A 66 18.92 16.42 -35.50
N ASP A 67 19.18 17.71 -35.68
CA ASP A 67 18.53 18.80 -34.91
C ASP A 67 17.34 19.45 -35.66
N ARG A 68 16.87 18.86 -36.77
CA ARG A 68 15.80 19.44 -37.61
C ARG A 68 14.71 18.45 -37.99
N LEU A 69 13.47 18.95 -38.03
CA LEU A 69 12.26 18.21 -38.40
C LEU A 69 11.46 18.97 -39.46
N ILE A 70 10.88 18.24 -40.42
CA ILE A 70 9.99 18.79 -41.46
C ILE A 70 8.60 18.20 -41.26
N PHE A 71 7.60 19.08 -41.13
CA PHE A 71 6.18 18.72 -41.03
C PHE A 71 5.60 18.55 -42.43
N ASN A 72 4.79 17.50 -42.64
CA ASN A 72 4.10 17.26 -43.91
C ASN A 72 2.91 18.21 -44.07
N GLU A 73 2.58 18.57 -45.33
CA GLU A 73 1.50 19.51 -45.70
C GLU A 73 0.12 19.17 -45.09
N ASP A 74 -0.13 17.92 -44.72
CA ASP A 74 -1.43 17.43 -44.23
C ASP A 74 -1.48 17.14 -42.72
N THR A 75 -0.79 17.93 -41.88
CA THR A 75 -0.92 17.77 -40.42
C THR A 75 -2.25 18.36 -39.92
N LEU A 76 -3.35 17.65 -40.19
CA LEU A 76 -4.71 17.96 -39.75
C LEU A 76 -4.93 17.46 -38.31
N PHE A 77 -5.16 18.37 -37.36
CA PHE A 77 -5.61 18.00 -36.02
C PHE A 77 -7.07 17.54 -36.09
N LYS A 78 -7.32 16.26 -35.79
CA LYS A 78 -8.66 15.66 -35.86
C LYS A 78 -9.58 16.11 -34.71
N THR A 79 -9.05 16.63 -33.61
CA THR A 79 -9.88 17.13 -32.49
C THR A 79 -9.33 18.41 -31.85
N ALA A 80 -10.22 19.20 -31.23
CA ALA A 80 -9.87 20.42 -30.50
C ALA A 80 -9.03 20.15 -29.23
N PHE A 81 -9.09 18.92 -28.71
CA PHE A 81 -8.30 18.47 -27.58
C PHE A 81 -6.82 18.30 -27.97
N ASP A 82 -6.55 17.69 -29.13
CA ASP A 82 -5.20 17.49 -29.66
C ASP A 82 -4.48 18.82 -29.94
N ALA A 83 -5.20 19.80 -30.49
CA ALA A 83 -4.69 21.14 -30.72
C ALA A 83 -4.39 21.89 -29.40
N THR A 84 -5.23 21.71 -28.36
CA THR A 84 -5.07 22.41 -27.07
C THR A 84 -3.85 21.91 -26.29
N ILE A 85 -3.57 20.61 -26.32
CA ILE A 85 -2.39 20.02 -25.66
C ILE A 85 -1.10 20.52 -26.31
N MET A 86 -1.04 20.57 -27.65
CA MET A 86 0.14 21.12 -28.35
C MET A 86 0.34 22.62 -28.09
N LEU A 87 -0.73 23.40 -27.98
CA LEU A 87 -0.66 24.85 -27.78
C LEU A 87 -0.16 25.24 -26.38
N VAL A 88 -0.57 24.51 -25.35
CA VAL A 88 -0.11 24.75 -23.97
C VAL A 88 1.37 24.36 -23.79
N GLY A 89 1.84 23.33 -24.50
CA GLY A 89 3.25 22.90 -24.46
C GLY A 89 4.25 23.80 -25.19
N SER A 90 3.79 24.62 -26.15
CA SER A 90 4.67 25.44 -27.02
C SER A 90 4.99 26.85 -26.49
N GLY A 91 4.42 27.26 -25.36
CA GLY A 91 4.62 28.60 -24.79
C GLY A 91 4.08 29.77 -25.64
N THR A 92 3.31 29.49 -26.71
CA THR A 92 2.72 30.54 -27.55
C THR A 92 1.33 30.95 -27.08
N SER A 93 1.06 32.26 -27.10
CA SER A 93 -0.26 32.79 -26.70
C SER A 93 -1.36 32.33 -27.65
N THR A 94 -2.43 31.76 -27.09
CA THR A 94 -3.67 31.36 -27.79
C THR A 94 -4.35 32.50 -28.56
N SER A 95 -3.93 33.75 -28.33
CA SER A 95 -4.43 34.94 -29.02
C SER A 95 -3.94 35.09 -30.47
N LYS A 96 -2.89 34.37 -30.90
CA LYS A 96 -2.33 34.44 -32.27
C LYS A 96 -2.94 33.46 -33.26
N TRP A 97 -3.78 32.55 -32.77
CA TRP A 97 -4.42 31.51 -33.55
C TRP A 97 -5.82 31.93 -33.97
N VAL A 98 -6.16 31.67 -35.23
CA VAL A 98 -7.45 31.99 -35.83
C VAL A 98 -8.01 30.75 -36.51
N TYR A 99 -9.32 30.63 -36.58
CA TYR A 99 -10.00 29.59 -37.37
C TYR A 99 -10.93 30.25 -38.39
N ARG A 100 -11.29 29.53 -39.45
CA ARG A 100 -12.36 29.94 -40.36
C ARG A 100 -13.68 29.33 -39.90
N ASP A 101 -14.69 30.16 -39.68
CA ASP A 101 -16.05 29.69 -39.43
C ASP A 101 -16.71 29.17 -40.71
N ASP A 102 -17.91 28.59 -40.60
CA ASP A 102 -18.66 28.02 -41.75
C ASP A 102 -19.03 29.07 -42.81
N ALA A 103 -18.91 30.35 -42.49
CA ALA A 103 -19.08 31.47 -43.41
C ALA A 103 -17.75 31.96 -44.03
N GLY A 104 -16.64 31.26 -43.76
CA GLY A 104 -15.31 31.57 -44.26
C GLY A 104 -14.61 32.75 -43.58
N ARG A 105 -15.16 33.27 -42.48
CA ARG A 105 -14.60 34.44 -41.75
C ARG A 105 -13.51 34.01 -40.79
N THR A 106 -12.46 34.81 -40.68
CA THR A 106 -11.34 34.56 -39.78
C THR A 106 -11.66 35.08 -38.38
N VAL A 107 -11.71 34.19 -37.38
CA VAL A 107 -12.13 34.52 -36.01
C VAL A 107 -11.05 34.09 -35.01
N PRO A 108 -10.75 34.88 -33.95
CA PRO A 108 -9.77 34.49 -32.93
C PRO A 108 -10.17 33.20 -32.19
N PHE A 109 -9.19 32.32 -31.95
CA PHE A 109 -9.41 31.05 -31.27
C PHE A 109 -10.03 31.20 -29.86
N GLY A 110 -9.67 32.27 -29.14
CA GLY A 110 -10.27 32.59 -27.84
C GLY A 110 -11.79 32.76 -27.91
N THR A 111 -12.31 33.35 -28.98
CA THR A 111 -13.75 33.59 -29.17
C THR A 111 -14.50 32.30 -29.49
N TRP A 112 -13.90 31.39 -30.28
CA TRP A 112 -14.46 30.05 -30.51
C TRP A 112 -14.49 29.21 -29.24
N ARG A 113 -13.39 29.21 -28.48
CA ARG A 113 -13.26 28.50 -27.21
C ARG A 113 -14.35 28.92 -26.23
N ASP A 114 -14.64 30.22 -26.16
CA ASP A 114 -15.65 30.74 -25.24
C ASP A 114 -17.08 30.46 -25.74
N GLN A 115 -17.32 30.46 -27.06
CA GLN A 115 -18.60 30.07 -27.68
C GLN A 115 -18.88 28.56 -27.58
N HIS A 116 -17.85 27.72 -27.66
CA HIS A 116 -17.98 26.25 -27.62
C HIS A 116 -17.80 25.65 -26.21
N ARG A 117 -17.44 26.47 -25.20
CA ARG A 117 -17.39 26.06 -23.78
C ARG A 117 -18.77 25.73 -23.20
N ALA A 118 -19.82 26.38 -23.70
CA ALA A 118 -21.21 26.10 -23.31
C ALA A 118 -21.70 24.79 -23.94
N THR A 119 -21.34 24.57 -25.21
CA THR A 119 -21.64 23.33 -25.96
C THR A 119 -20.85 22.14 -25.42
N SER A 120 -19.62 22.34 -24.93
CA SER A 120 -18.81 21.27 -24.33
C SER A 120 -19.38 20.77 -22.98
N LYS A 121 -19.94 21.66 -22.15
CA LYS A 121 -20.61 21.24 -20.90
C LYS A 121 -21.90 20.46 -21.18
N PHE A 122 -22.68 20.88 -22.19
CA PHE A 122 -23.88 20.17 -22.62
C PHE A 122 -23.57 18.79 -23.23
N SER A 123 -22.53 18.71 -24.10
CA SER A 123 -22.04 17.44 -24.67
C SER A 123 -21.56 16.48 -23.58
N ARG A 124 -20.76 16.97 -22.61
CA ARG A 124 -20.26 16.15 -21.49
C ARG A 124 -21.38 15.62 -20.59
N ARG A 125 -22.44 16.41 -20.34
CA ARG A 125 -23.60 15.93 -19.58
C ARG A 125 -24.32 14.81 -20.34
N GLN A 126 -24.55 14.97 -21.65
CA GLN A 126 -25.15 13.91 -22.47
C GLN A 126 -24.28 12.66 -22.53
N GLU A 127 -22.95 12.80 -22.61
CA GLU A 127 -22.00 11.70 -22.53
C GLU A 127 -22.06 10.99 -21.17
N ARG A 128 -22.09 11.72 -20.05
CA ARG A 128 -22.21 11.15 -18.69
C ARG A 128 -23.54 10.44 -18.47
N VAL A 129 -24.64 11.01 -19.00
CA VAL A 129 -25.95 10.35 -19.00
C VAL A 129 -25.88 9.05 -19.82
N ALA A 130 -25.34 9.09 -21.03
CA ALA A 130 -25.17 7.90 -21.87
C ALA A 130 -24.29 6.82 -21.21
N GLN A 131 -23.28 7.21 -20.43
CA GLN A 131 -22.40 6.28 -19.70
C GLN A 131 -23.15 5.49 -18.62
N VAL A 132 -24.10 6.11 -17.91
CA VAL A 132 -24.78 5.46 -16.78
C VAL A 132 -26.05 4.71 -17.20
N VAL A 133 -26.64 5.04 -18.35
CA VAL A 133 -27.92 4.48 -18.82
C VAL A 133 -27.90 2.95 -18.92
N PRO A 134 -26.89 2.29 -19.52
CA PRO A 134 -26.86 0.83 -19.60
C PRO A 134 -26.90 0.18 -18.21
N TRP A 135 -26.17 0.75 -17.25
CA TRP A 135 -26.14 0.23 -15.88
C TRP A 135 -27.48 0.49 -15.17
N LEU A 136 -28.04 1.69 -15.28
CA LEU A 136 -29.34 2.02 -14.67
C LEU A 136 -30.48 1.16 -15.22
N LEU A 137 -30.43 0.74 -16.49
CA LEU A 137 -31.37 -0.23 -17.07
C LEU A 137 -31.29 -1.60 -16.39
N THR A 138 -30.10 -2.04 -15.94
CA THR A 138 -29.97 -3.28 -15.15
C THR A 138 -30.46 -3.15 -13.71
N GLN A 139 -30.61 -1.93 -13.20
CA GLN A 139 -30.98 -1.65 -11.81
C GLN A 139 -32.48 -1.39 -11.62
N GLN A 140 -33.32 -1.52 -12.65
CA GLN A 140 -34.74 -1.13 -12.56
C GLN A 140 -35.50 -1.85 -11.43
N GLU A 141 -35.33 -3.17 -11.28
CA GLU A 141 -35.98 -3.93 -10.20
C GLU A 141 -35.49 -3.51 -8.81
N ASN A 142 -34.20 -3.18 -8.67
CA ASN A 142 -33.63 -2.71 -7.41
C ASN A 142 -34.11 -1.28 -7.08
N LEU A 143 -34.20 -0.39 -8.08
CA LEU A 143 -34.75 0.95 -7.91
C LEU A 143 -36.23 0.91 -7.52
N ASP A 144 -37.00 -0.02 -8.10
CA ASP A 144 -38.40 -0.24 -7.77
C ASP A 144 -38.60 -0.77 -6.34
N ARG A 145 -37.92 -1.87 -6.00
CA ARG A 145 -38.11 -2.58 -4.74
C ARG A 145 -37.40 -1.88 -3.57
N ASP A 146 -36.12 -1.54 -3.75
CA ASP A 146 -35.25 -1.19 -2.63
C ASP A 146 -35.20 0.33 -2.37
N GLU A 147 -35.60 1.14 -3.34
CA GLU A 147 -35.63 2.60 -3.20
C GLU A 147 -37.04 3.19 -3.26
N ARG A 148 -37.80 2.91 -4.32
CA ARG A 148 -39.14 3.50 -4.51
C ARG A 148 -40.16 2.97 -3.50
N ALA A 149 -40.32 1.65 -3.40
CA ALA A 149 -41.32 1.04 -2.51
C ALA A 149 -41.07 1.46 -1.04
N TYR A 150 -39.83 1.30 -0.59
CA TYR A 150 -39.36 1.75 0.73
C TYR A 150 -39.74 3.21 1.04
N LYS A 151 -39.47 4.14 0.11
CA LYS A 151 -39.73 5.56 0.31
C LYS A 151 -41.23 5.86 0.36
N LEU A 152 -42.02 5.27 -0.53
CA LEU A 152 -43.47 5.50 -0.58
C LEU A 152 -44.17 4.91 0.64
N GLU A 153 -43.79 3.71 1.07
CA GLU A 153 -44.29 3.10 2.32
C GLU A 153 -43.94 3.96 3.53
N GLY A 154 -42.70 4.43 3.59
CA GLY A 154 -42.25 5.37 4.61
C GLY A 154 -43.08 6.65 4.64
N VAL A 155 -43.29 7.30 3.49
CA VAL A 155 -44.12 8.52 3.42
C VAL A 155 -45.55 8.25 3.88
N ALA A 156 -46.14 7.12 3.47
CA ALA A 156 -47.49 6.74 3.87
C ALA A 156 -47.65 6.55 5.39
N MET A 157 -46.56 6.18 6.10
CA MET A 157 -46.56 6.04 7.55
C MET A 157 -46.34 7.36 8.30
N VAL A 158 -45.60 8.31 7.72
CA VAL A 158 -45.20 9.56 8.42
C VAL A 158 -46.10 10.75 8.08
N TYR A 159 -46.40 10.95 6.79
CA TYR A 159 -47.11 12.13 6.32
C TYR A 159 -48.49 12.33 6.94
N PRO A 160 -49.36 11.29 7.09
CA PRO A 160 -50.69 11.49 7.66
C PRO A 160 -50.68 12.05 9.09
N ALA A 161 -49.74 11.60 9.93
CA ALA A 161 -49.64 12.06 11.32
C ALA A 161 -49.18 13.52 11.40
N LEU A 162 -48.16 13.89 10.61
CA LEU A 162 -47.71 15.29 10.54
C LEU A 162 -48.74 16.20 9.89
N LYS A 163 -49.47 15.72 8.87
CA LYS A 163 -50.54 16.49 8.24
C LYS A 163 -51.70 16.76 9.21
N ALA A 164 -52.11 15.76 9.98
CA ALA A 164 -53.12 15.95 11.03
C ALA A 164 -52.67 16.99 12.09
N PHE A 165 -51.40 16.97 12.49
CA PHE A 165 -50.82 17.99 13.38
C PHE A 165 -50.84 19.39 12.76
N VAL A 166 -50.51 19.51 11.47
CA VAL A 166 -50.51 20.78 10.73
C VAL A 166 -51.93 21.36 10.57
N ASP A 167 -52.94 20.49 10.43
CA ASP A 167 -54.36 20.86 10.29
C ASP A 167 -55.04 21.17 11.64
N GLY A 168 -54.28 21.25 12.74
CA GLY A 168 -54.78 21.65 14.05
C GLY A 168 -54.86 20.51 15.09
N GLY A 169 -54.40 19.30 14.75
CA GLY A 169 -54.29 18.17 15.67
C GLY A 169 -53.23 18.33 16.77
N SER A 170 -53.29 17.47 17.78
CA SER A 170 -52.32 17.42 18.89
C SER A 170 -50.92 17.03 18.41
N ALA A 171 -49.88 17.54 19.08
CA ALA A 171 -48.49 17.10 18.89
C ALA A 171 -48.16 15.81 19.65
N GLU A 172 -49.05 15.36 20.54
CA GLU A 172 -48.82 14.20 21.40
C GLU A 172 -48.74 12.90 20.58
N GLY A 173 -47.64 12.17 20.72
CA GLY A 173 -47.37 10.94 19.96
C GLY A 173 -46.97 11.14 18.50
N VAL A 174 -46.93 12.39 18.02
CA VAL A 174 -46.42 12.73 16.69
C VAL A 174 -44.90 12.77 16.73
N THR A 175 -44.25 12.18 15.74
CA THR A 175 -42.79 12.23 15.56
C THR A 175 -42.47 12.59 14.12
N VAL A 176 -41.40 13.32 13.90
CA VAL A 176 -40.97 13.70 12.56
C VAL A 176 -40.39 12.53 11.77
N GLN A 177 -39.89 11.50 12.46
CA GLN A 177 -39.35 10.29 11.84
C GLN A 177 -39.55 9.06 12.76
N PRO A 178 -40.74 8.43 12.76
CA PRO A 178 -41.04 7.27 13.60
C PRO A 178 -40.14 6.07 13.26
N GLN A 179 -39.56 5.41 14.27
CA GLN A 179 -38.70 4.22 14.06
C GLN A 179 -39.39 3.10 13.27
N ARG A 180 -40.71 2.95 13.44
CA ARG A 180 -41.51 1.93 12.73
C ARG A 180 -41.74 2.24 11.25
N SER A 181 -41.49 3.48 10.80
CA SER A 181 -41.74 3.89 9.42
C SER A 181 -40.71 3.38 8.42
N GLY A 182 -39.56 2.90 8.90
CA GLY A 182 -38.42 2.56 8.04
C GLY A 182 -37.75 3.78 7.39
N LEU A 183 -38.48 4.89 7.15
CA LEU A 183 -38.04 6.09 6.44
C LEU A 183 -36.93 6.82 7.20
N ASN A 184 -35.67 6.62 6.78
CA ASN A 184 -34.48 7.11 7.47
C ASN A 184 -33.74 8.17 6.62
N GLN A 185 -34.45 9.25 6.31
CA GLN A 185 -33.93 10.32 5.44
C GLN A 185 -33.17 11.39 6.24
N LEU A 186 -33.55 11.65 7.49
CA LEU A 186 -32.87 12.57 8.40
C LEU A 186 -31.89 11.81 9.33
N ASP A 187 -30.78 12.46 9.66
CA ASP A 187 -29.86 12.00 10.72
C ASP A 187 -30.61 11.94 12.06
N TRP A 188 -30.35 10.92 12.88
CA TRP A 188 -31.09 10.73 14.13
C TRP A 188 -30.96 11.92 15.09
N ARG A 189 -29.84 12.66 15.07
CA ARG A 189 -29.66 13.88 15.88
C ARG A 189 -30.52 15.02 15.35
N VAL A 190 -30.65 15.13 14.03
CA VAL A 190 -31.52 16.12 13.37
C VAL A 190 -32.99 15.81 13.66
N ALA A 191 -33.40 14.54 13.53
CA ALA A 191 -34.75 14.09 13.87
C ALA A 191 -35.06 14.33 15.36
N ALA A 192 -34.13 14.00 16.26
CA ALA A 192 -34.29 14.23 17.70
C ALA A 192 -34.46 15.72 18.04
N SER A 193 -33.67 16.62 17.42
CA SER A 193 -33.82 18.06 17.60
C SER A 193 -35.17 18.59 17.11
N LEU A 194 -35.68 18.06 16.00
CA LEU A 194 -36.98 18.42 15.45
C LEU A 194 -38.13 17.87 16.29
N ASP A 195 -38.03 16.64 16.80
CA ASP A 195 -38.99 16.06 17.75
C ASP A 195 -39.00 16.81 19.09
N LEU A 196 -37.85 17.30 19.54
CA LEU A 196 -37.76 18.15 20.71
C LEU A 196 -38.44 19.50 20.46
N LEU A 197 -38.27 20.07 19.28
CA LEU A 197 -38.92 21.32 18.89
C LEU A 197 -40.43 21.13 18.71
N LEU A 198 -40.88 19.98 18.19
CA LEU A 198 -42.29 19.58 18.13
C LEU A 198 -42.91 19.49 19.53
N LYS A 199 -42.15 19.02 20.54
CA LYS A 199 -42.61 18.95 21.94
C LYS A 199 -42.58 20.30 22.66
N GLN A 200 -41.52 21.09 22.49
CA GLN A 200 -41.33 22.34 23.23
C GLN A 200 -42.03 23.55 22.60
N ARG A 201 -42.09 23.61 21.26
CA ARG A 201 -42.61 24.73 20.47
C ARG A 201 -43.47 24.24 19.29
N PRO A 202 -44.54 23.45 19.55
CA PRO A 202 -45.37 22.87 18.50
C PRO A 202 -45.96 23.92 17.55
N ASP A 203 -46.44 25.06 18.06
CA ASP A 203 -47.07 26.08 17.23
C ASP A 203 -46.09 26.70 16.20
N SER A 204 -44.82 26.86 16.56
CA SER A 204 -43.80 27.37 15.64
C SER A 204 -43.51 26.40 14.51
N LEU A 205 -43.39 25.10 14.82
CA LEU A 205 -43.19 24.07 13.79
C LEU A 205 -44.44 23.90 12.91
N ARG A 206 -45.63 23.97 13.51
CA ARG A 206 -46.91 23.96 12.79
C ARG A 206 -46.96 25.08 11.75
N GLN A 207 -46.73 26.33 12.17
CA GLN A 207 -46.74 27.49 11.26
C GLN A 207 -45.67 27.37 10.17
N ALA A 208 -44.47 26.89 10.51
CA ALA A 208 -43.42 26.67 9.53
C ALA A 208 -43.82 25.62 8.48
N LEU A 209 -44.37 24.48 8.90
CA LEU A 209 -44.86 23.45 7.97
C LEU A 209 -46.04 23.94 7.11
N GLN A 210 -46.93 24.78 7.65
CA GLN A 210 -48.01 25.40 6.86
C GLN A 210 -47.47 26.26 5.71
N ILE A 211 -46.40 27.02 5.94
CA ILE A 211 -45.72 27.80 4.90
C ILE A 211 -45.15 26.86 3.82
N LEU A 212 -44.45 25.82 4.25
CA LEU A 212 -43.78 24.90 3.34
C LEU A 212 -44.76 24.04 2.52
N TRP A 213 -45.92 23.68 3.08
CA TRP A 213 -46.97 22.87 2.43
C TRP A 213 -48.08 23.68 1.75
N THR A 214 -47.93 24.99 1.63
CA THR A 214 -48.84 25.81 0.84
C THR A 214 -48.75 25.43 -0.65
N GLN A 215 -49.88 25.30 -1.35
CA GLN A 215 -49.90 24.92 -2.77
C GLN A 215 -49.78 26.15 -3.69
N PRO A 216 -49.00 26.09 -4.80
CA PRO A 216 -48.11 24.99 -5.17
C PRO A 216 -46.91 24.88 -4.22
N LEU A 217 -46.42 23.65 -4.02
CA LEU A 217 -45.21 23.38 -3.24
C LEU A 217 -44.00 23.99 -3.94
N GLU A 218 -43.21 24.77 -3.21
CA GLU A 218 -42.09 25.54 -3.78
C GLU A 218 -40.86 25.47 -2.88
N ALA A 219 -39.72 25.04 -3.46
CA ALA A 219 -38.44 24.97 -2.75
C ALA A 219 -37.99 26.32 -2.17
N ARG A 220 -38.35 27.45 -2.82
CA ARG A 220 -37.97 28.81 -2.39
C ARG A 220 -38.61 29.22 -1.06
N ARG A 221 -39.74 28.63 -0.66
CA ARG A 221 -40.39 28.90 0.64
C ARG A 221 -39.63 28.34 1.83
N THR A 222 -38.55 27.60 1.58
CA THR A 222 -37.62 27.13 2.61
C THR A 222 -37.07 28.27 3.47
N ASP A 223 -36.81 29.44 2.89
CA ASP A 223 -36.27 30.58 3.67
C ASP A 223 -37.31 31.16 4.62
N GLU A 224 -38.57 31.23 4.20
CA GLU A 224 -39.70 31.63 5.06
C GLU A 224 -39.97 30.58 6.16
N PHE A 225 -39.86 29.29 5.82
CA PHE A 225 -39.92 28.17 6.77
C PHE A 225 -38.88 28.32 7.89
N TRP A 226 -37.61 28.59 7.54
CA TRP A 226 -36.56 28.79 8.54
C TRP A 226 -36.72 30.10 9.30
N GLY A 227 -37.18 31.17 8.64
CA GLY A 227 -37.49 32.44 9.28
C GLY A 227 -38.52 32.31 10.40
N LYS A 228 -39.52 31.41 10.26
CA LYS A 228 -40.47 31.10 11.34
C LYS A 228 -39.93 30.22 12.45
N LEU A 229 -38.93 29.38 12.17
CA LEU A 229 -38.34 28.50 13.16
C LEU A 229 -37.21 29.15 13.96
N GLU A 230 -36.59 30.23 13.49
CA GLU A 230 -35.38 30.80 14.10
C GLU A 230 -35.54 31.17 15.58
N ASP A 231 -36.70 31.73 15.96
CA ASP A 231 -37.01 32.06 17.36
C ASP A 231 -37.28 30.80 18.20
N ALA A 232 -37.89 29.77 17.61
CA ALA A 232 -38.11 28.49 18.29
C ALA A 232 -36.80 27.73 18.49
N LEU A 233 -35.85 27.85 17.57
CA LEU A 233 -34.51 27.26 17.70
C LEU A 233 -33.71 27.85 18.87
N GLN A 234 -34.04 29.05 19.34
CA GLN A 234 -33.40 29.66 20.52
C GLN A 234 -33.85 29.02 21.83
N SER A 235 -34.96 28.27 21.86
CA SER A 235 -35.37 27.54 23.06
C SER A 235 -34.62 26.22 23.26
N LEU A 236 -33.92 25.75 22.23
CA LEU A 236 -33.06 24.57 22.31
C LEU A 236 -31.69 24.96 22.90
N THR A 237 -31.09 24.04 23.65
CA THR A 237 -29.70 24.22 24.09
C THR A 237 -28.75 24.28 22.89
N PRO A 238 -27.53 24.84 23.05
CA PRO A 238 -26.54 24.88 21.98
C PRO A 238 -26.26 23.51 21.36
N ASP A 239 -26.21 22.44 22.17
CA ASP A 239 -25.96 21.07 21.70
C ASP A 239 -27.15 20.46 20.97
N GLU A 240 -28.38 20.77 21.38
CA GLU A 240 -29.61 20.34 20.70
C GLU A 240 -29.84 21.10 19.39
N ARG A 241 -29.39 22.35 19.28
CA ARG A 241 -29.54 23.18 18.07
C ARG A 241 -28.44 22.93 17.04
N ARG A 242 -27.23 22.58 17.49
CA ARG A 242 -26.05 22.37 16.62
C ARG A 242 -26.30 21.44 15.41
N PRO A 243 -27.03 20.31 15.52
CA PRO A 243 -27.27 19.41 14.39
C PRO A 243 -28.03 20.06 13.23
N ILE A 244 -28.87 21.06 13.48
CA ILE A 244 -29.81 21.65 12.50
C ILE A 244 -29.42 23.05 11.99
N ASN A 245 -28.27 23.59 12.41
CA ASN A 245 -27.85 24.95 12.06
C ASN A 245 -27.13 25.10 10.70
N GLY A 246 -26.56 24.03 10.15
CA GLY A 246 -25.80 24.13 8.90
C GLY A 246 -26.67 24.42 7.67
N LEU A 247 -26.22 25.30 6.77
CA LEU A 247 -26.93 25.67 5.52
C LEU A 247 -27.44 24.44 4.74
N GLY A 248 -26.57 23.45 4.52
CA GLY A 248 -26.94 22.22 3.82
C GLY A 248 -27.87 21.32 4.62
N THR A 249 -27.76 21.28 5.96
CA THR A 249 -28.69 20.52 6.80
C THR A 249 -30.07 21.16 6.82
N ARG A 250 -30.13 22.49 6.85
CA ARG A 250 -31.37 23.26 6.77
C ARG A 250 -32.11 23.01 5.45
N ALA A 251 -31.38 22.94 4.34
CA ALA A 251 -31.94 22.53 3.05
C ALA A 251 -32.41 21.07 3.05
N SER A 252 -31.65 20.13 3.66
CA SER A 252 -32.08 18.74 3.79
C SER A 252 -33.39 18.61 4.56
N VAL A 253 -33.52 19.27 5.70
CA VAL A 253 -34.74 19.24 6.53
C VAL A 253 -35.95 19.80 5.77
N ALA A 254 -35.81 20.93 5.08
CA ALA A 254 -36.92 21.47 4.29
C ALA A 254 -37.29 20.55 3.12
N SER A 255 -36.30 19.96 2.44
CA SER A 255 -36.54 18.99 1.37
C SER A 255 -37.23 17.71 1.86
N TYR A 256 -36.98 17.29 3.11
CA TYR A 256 -37.66 16.14 3.73
C TYR A 256 -39.16 16.40 3.85
N PHE A 257 -39.55 17.57 4.38
CA PHE A 257 -40.95 17.90 4.53
C PHE A 257 -41.65 18.13 3.18
N LEU A 258 -40.97 18.73 2.20
CA LEU A 258 -41.50 18.83 0.83
C LEU A 258 -41.69 17.44 0.20
N PHE A 259 -40.70 16.55 0.37
CA PHE A 259 -40.76 15.16 -0.08
C PHE A 259 -41.90 14.36 0.57
N LEU A 260 -42.19 14.58 1.85
CA LEU A 260 -43.34 13.96 2.50
C LEU A 260 -44.68 14.41 1.90
N ALA A 261 -44.80 15.67 1.49
CA ALA A 261 -46.02 16.20 0.90
C ALA A 261 -46.23 15.80 -0.57
N ASP A 262 -45.14 15.70 -1.34
CA ASP A 262 -45.16 15.18 -2.70
C ASP A 262 -43.84 14.47 -3.02
N PRO A 263 -43.77 13.14 -2.80
CA PRO A 263 -42.55 12.38 -3.02
C PRO A 263 -42.18 12.24 -4.49
N THR A 264 -43.12 12.51 -5.41
CA THR A 264 -42.93 12.34 -6.86
C THR A 264 -42.48 13.62 -7.56
N GLY A 265 -42.86 14.79 -7.03
CA GLY A 265 -42.51 16.11 -7.55
C GLY A 265 -41.39 16.84 -6.80
N HIS A 266 -41.07 16.45 -5.56
CA HIS A 266 -40.05 17.12 -4.75
C HIS A 266 -38.96 16.17 -4.27
N PRO A 267 -37.81 16.09 -4.97
CA PRO A 267 -36.73 15.18 -4.60
C PRO A 267 -36.08 15.60 -3.28
N PHE A 268 -35.78 14.62 -2.42
CA PHE A 268 -35.07 14.85 -1.18
C PHE A 268 -33.61 15.28 -1.43
N TYR A 269 -33.20 16.38 -0.80
CA TYR A 269 -31.84 16.91 -0.87
C TYR A 269 -30.99 16.32 0.25
N ARG A 270 -29.92 15.61 -0.14
CA ARG A 270 -28.92 15.08 0.80
C ARG A 270 -27.52 15.50 0.38
N ARG A 271 -26.92 16.42 1.16
CA ARG A 271 -25.62 17.04 0.87
C ARG A 271 -24.51 16.03 0.52
N LYS A 272 -24.46 14.87 1.17
CA LYS A 272 -23.40 13.86 0.98
C LYS A 272 -23.61 12.93 -0.23
N PHE A 273 -24.81 12.87 -0.81
CA PHE A 273 -25.20 11.83 -1.77
C PHE A 273 -25.75 12.43 -3.07
N GLY A 274 -27.05 12.75 -3.12
CA GLY A 274 -27.71 13.29 -4.30
C GLY A 274 -27.07 14.59 -4.82
N ALA A 275 -26.62 15.47 -3.92
CA ALA A 275 -25.91 16.69 -4.33
C ALA A 275 -24.55 16.41 -5.00
N ARG A 276 -23.84 15.34 -4.60
CA ARG A 276 -22.57 14.93 -5.23
C ARG A 276 -22.79 14.34 -6.61
N ALA A 277 -23.80 13.48 -6.78
CA ALA A 277 -24.13 12.91 -8.09
C ALA A 277 -24.57 14.01 -9.07
N VAL A 278 -25.40 14.96 -8.62
CA VAL A 278 -25.75 16.15 -9.41
C VAL A 278 -24.51 17.02 -9.70
N THR A 279 -23.58 17.18 -8.77
CA THR A 279 -22.32 17.91 -9.03
C THR A 279 -21.48 17.19 -10.10
N TRP A 280 -21.46 15.86 -10.08
CA TRP A 280 -20.79 15.06 -11.11
C TRP A 280 -21.43 15.28 -12.49
N PHE A 281 -22.75 15.19 -12.66
CA PHE A 281 -23.35 15.39 -13.99
C PHE A 281 -23.11 16.79 -14.60
N TYR A 282 -22.91 17.81 -13.76
CA TYR A 282 -22.83 19.21 -14.21
C TYR A 282 -21.42 19.82 -14.16
N GLU A 283 -20.40 19.11 -13.65
CA GLU A 283 -19.00 19.55 -13.54
C GLU A 283 -18.78 20.95 -12.91
N ASP A 284 -19.75 21.45 -12.13
CA ASP A 284 -19.66 22.73 -11.44
C ASP A 284 -19.86 22.50 -9.95
N GLU A 285 -18.89 22.89 -9.11
CA GLU A 285 -19.15 23.15 -7.70
C GLU A 285 -19.90 24.47 -7.56
N PRO A 286 -21.17 24.45 -7.14
CA PRO A 286 -21.96 25.65 -6.98
C PRO A 286 -21.88 26.08 -5.52
N GLN A 287 -20.72 26.61 -5.09
CA GLN A 287 -20.60 27.18 -3.75
C GLN A 287 -20.35 28.69 -3.76
N GLN A 288 -19.96 29.27 -4.90
CA GLN A 288 -19.55 30.68 -4.96
C GLN A 288 -20.69 31.70 -5.18
N ARG A 289 -21.97 31.27 -5.23
CA ARG A 289 -23.12 32.19 -5.43
C ARG A 289 -24.31 32.02 -4.47
N ARG A 290 -24.31 31.04 -3.56
CA ARG A 290 -25.53 30.67 -2.82
C ARG A 290 -25.61 31.35 -1.46
N THR A 291 -26.71 32.08 -1.21
CA THR A 291 -26.86 32.90 -0.01
C THR A 291 -27.87 32.33 1.00
N SER A 292 -28.75 31.40 0.61
CA SER A 292 -29.78 30.83 1.49
C SER A 292 -30.07 29.31 1.26
N PRO A 293 -30.68 28.61 2.25
CA PRO A 293 -31.12 27.22 2.06
C PRO A 293 -32.18 27.05 0.96
N GLY A 294 -33.06 28.04 0.75
CA GLY A 294 -34.09 28.02 -0.29
C GLY A 294 -33.55 28.16 -1.72
N GLU A 295 -32.58 29.04 -1.94
CA GLU A 295 -31.87 29.13 -3.22
C GLU A 295 -31.18 27.82 -3.57
N LEU A 296 -30.53 27.22 -2.57
CA LEU A 296 -29.81 25.97 -2.72
C LEU A 296 -30.74 24.79 -3.06
N LEU A 297 -31.90 24.72 -2.40
CA LEU A 297 -32.88 23.66 -2.67
C LEU A 297 -33.56 23.85 -4.03
N ALA A 298 -33.93 25.09 -4.40
CA ALA A 298 -34.54 25.37 -5.70
C ALA A 298 -33.63 24.95 -6.86
N GLU A 299 -32.36 25.32 -6.79
CA GLU A 299 -31.38 24.93 -7.83
C GLU A 299 -31.19 23.41 -7.91
N TYR A 300 -31.25 22.70 -6.78
CA TYR A 300 -31.18 21.24 -6.78
C TYR A 300 -32.39 20.61 -7.47
N VAL A 301 -33.60 21.11 -7.20
CA VAL A 301 -34.83 20.61 -7.85
C VAL A 301 -34.77 20.85 -9.36
N ASP A 302 -34.36 22.05 -9.80
CA ASP A 302 -34.21 22.38 -11.23
C ASP A 302 -33.25 21.41 -11.94
N ARG A 303 -32.09 21.13 -11.32
CA ARG A 303 -31.11 20.18 -11.88
C ARG A 303 -31.61 18.74 -11.93
N CYS A 304 -32.40 18.31 -10.95
CA CYS A 304 -33.04 17.00 -10.95
C CYS A 304 -34.09 16.88 -12.08
N GLN A 305 -34.86 17.93 -12.33
CA GLN A 305 -35.82 17.98 -13.44
C GLN A 305 -35.12 17.91 -14.80
N GLU A 306 -34.02 18.64 -14.97
CA GLU A 306 -33.20 18.56 -16.18
C GLU A 306 -32.61 17.17 -16.39
N LEU A 307 -32.12 16.51 -15.33
CA LEU A 307 -31.60 15.14 -15.42
C LEU A 307 -32.69 14.12 -15.71
N HIS A 308 -33.87 14.27 -15.12
CA HIS A 308 -35.01 13.41 -15.40
C HIS A 308 -35.37 13.46 -16.90
N ALA A 309 -35.45 14.67 -17.47
CA ALA A 309 -35.68 14.83 -18.91
C ALA A 309 -34.56 14.20 -19.76
N ALA A 310 -33.30 14.32 -19.33
CA ALA A 310 -32.17 13.71 -20.04
C ALA A 310 -32.18 12.17 -19.97
N PHE A 311 -32.53 11.58 -18.83
CA PHE A 311 -32.65 10.13 -18.67
C PHE A 311 -33.80 9.55 -19.49
N LEU A 312 -34.95 10.24 -19.51
CA LEU A 312 -36.07 9.89 -20.37
C LEU A 312 -35.68 9.92 -21.85
N ALA A 313 -34.99 10.98 -22.29
CA ALA A 313 -34.50 11.10 -23.66
C ALA A 313 -33.48 10.01 -24.03
N ALA A 314 -32.74 9.48 -23.06
CA ALA A 314 -31.80 8.38 -23.23
C ALA A 314 -32.43 6.97 -23.11
N GLY A 315 -33.75 6.88 -22.93
CA GLY A 315 -34.50 5.62 -22.94
C GLY A 315 -34.66 4.92 -21.58
N LEU A 316 -34.39 5.60 -20.46
CA LEU A 316 -34.70 5.07 -19.13
C LEU A 316 -36.19 5.23 -18.81
N PRO A 317 -36.87 4.19 -18.31
CA PRO A 317 -38.31 4.22 -18.05
C PRO A 317 -38.65 4.87 -16.70
N PHE A 318 -38.03 6.00 -16.35
CA PHE A 318 -38.30 6.72 -15.10
C PHE A 318 -39.70 7.36 -15.14
N ARG A 319 -40.49 7.16 -14.08
CA ARG A 319 -41.87 7.67 -13.99
C ARG A 319 -41.94 9.12 -13.55
N ASP A 320 -41.04 9.52 -12.64
CA ASP A 320 -41.08 10.81 -11.96
C ASP A 320 -39.72 11.16 -11.32
N LEU A 321 -39.68 12.23 -10.51
CA LEU A 321 -38.45 12.65 -9.84
C LEU A 321 -38.04 11.72 -8.70
N LEU A 322 -38.92 10.83 -8.21
CA LEU A 322 -38.57 9.82 -7.22
C LEU A 322 -37.64 8.76 -7.82
N ASP A 323 -37.91 8.32 -9.05
CA ASP A 323 -37.04 7.40 -9.77
C ASP A 323 -35.69 8.06 -10.07
N THR A 324 -35.72 9.33 -10.47
CA THR A 324 -34.50 10.13 -10.72
C THR A 324 -33.66 10.28 -9.45
N GLN A 325 -34.31 10.59 -8.32
CA GLN A 325 -33.63 10.70 -7.03
C GLN A 325 -33.05 9.36 -6.58
N SER A 326 -33.79 8.26 -6.78
CA SER A 326 -33.33 6.91 -6.44
C SER A 326 -32.11 6.53 -7.29
N ALA A 327 -32.14 6.81 -8.59
CA ALA A 327 -31.00 6.63 -9.47
C ALA A 327 -29.80 7.49 -9.04
N LEU A 328 -30.01 8.78 -8.72
CA LEU A 328 -28.95 9.67 -8.21
C LEU A 328 -28.37 9.17 -6.88
N PHE A 329 -29.19 8.56 -6.03
CA PHE A 329 -28.75 7.96 -4.78
C PHE A 329 -27.85 6.75 -5.04
N VAL A 330 -28.30 5.77 -5.83
CA VAL A 330 -27.48 4.59 -6.13
C VAL A 330 -26.20 4.97 -6.89
N LEU A 331 -26.27 5.94 -7.82
CA LEU A 331 -25.09 6.53 -8.49
C LEU A 331 -24.18 7.33 -7.56
N SER A 332 -24.64 7.74 -6.37
CA SER A 332 -23.80 8.44 -5.40
C SER A 332 -23.10 7.50 -4.41
N LEU A 333 -23.53 6.24 -4.36
CA LEU A 333 -22.94 5.20 -3.50
C LEU A 333 -21.68 4.58 -4.14
N ASP A 334 -21.51 4.70 -5.46
CA ASP A 334 -20.31 4.27 -6.21
C ASP A 334 -19.89 5.29 -7.29
N THR A 335 -18.59 5.34 -7.62
CA THR A 335 -18.08 6.10 -8.78
C THR A 335 -18.69 5.56 -10.07
N ALA A 336 -19.25 6.44 -10.91
CA ALA A 336 -19.78 6.12 -12.23
C ALA A 336 -18.88 5.15 -13.03
N PRO A 337 -19.47 4.27 -13.88
CA PRO A 337 -18.71 3.30 -14.66
C PRO A 337 -17.72 4.00 -15.61
N VAL A 338 -16.46 3.59 -15.51
CA VAL A 338 -15.40 3.92 -16.47
C VAL A 338 -15.72 3.22 -17.79
N GLY A 339 -16.27 3.96 -18.76
CA GLY A 339 -16.18 3.73 -20.22
C GLY A 339 -16.65 2.39 -20.82
N PRO A 340 -16.88 2.34 -22.14
CA PRO A 340 -17.36 1.14 -22.83
C PRO A 340 -16.23 0.10 -22.92
N GLY A 341 -16.22 -0.82 -21.96
CA GLY A 341 -15.29 -1.95 -21.92
C GLY A 341 -15.76 -3.14 -21.08
N VAL A 342 -17.02 -3.14 -20.59
CA VAL A 342 -17.59 -4.27 -19.87
C VAL A 342 -18.93 -4.64 -20.48
N ALA A 343 -18.87 -5.11 -21.72
CA ALA A 343 -19.80 -6.11 -22.19
C ALA A 343 -19.26 -7.45 -21.68
N GLU A 344 -20.06 -8.16 -20.88
CA GLU A 344 -19.84 -9.57 -20.48
C GLU A 344 -18.50 -9.89 -19.81
N GLY A 345 -18.38 -9.62 -18.50
CA GLY A 345 -17.37 -10.28 -17.66
C GLY A 345 -17.18 -9.72 -16.24
N PRO A 346 -17.98 -10.16 -15.24
CA PRO A 346 -17.66 -9.92 -13.82
C PRO A 346 -17.80 -11.16 -12.90
N VAL A 347 -17.91 -12.38 -13.43
CA VAL A 347 -17.85 -13.60 -12.59
C VAL A 347 -16.40 -13.99 -12.33
N ASP A 348 -15.53 -13.84 -13.34
CA ASP A 348 -14.14 -14.32 -13.27
C ASP A 348 -13.24 -13.45 -12.40
N ALA A 349 -13.48 -12.14 -12.27
CA ALA A 349 -12.63 -11.26 -11.45
C ALA A 349 -12.80 -11.51 -9.95
N LEU A 350 -14.04 -11.54 -9.44
CA LEU A 350 -14.32 -11.85 -8.04
C LEU A 350 -13.91 -13.29 -7.70
N ARG A 351 -14.14 -14.22 -8.63
CA ARG A 351 -13.69 -15.61 -8.50
C ARG A 351 -12.17 -15.71 -8.52
N ALA A 352 -11.45 -14.95 -9.35
CA ALA A 352 -9.99 -14.92 -9.37
C ALA A 352 -9.40 -14.31 -8.08
N GLU A 353 -10.02 -13.26 -7.53
CA GLU A 353 -9.66 -12.70 -6.22
C GLU A 353 -9.85 -13.74 -5.11
N PHE A 354 -10.98 -14.46 -5.13
CA PHE A 354 -11.27 -15.54 -4.19
C PHE A 354 -10.29 -16.71 -4.36
N GLU A 355 -9.96 -17.11 -5.60
CA GLU A 355 -8.95 -18.13 -5.87
C GLU A 355 -7.54 -17.71 -5.42
N ALA A 356 -7.16 -16.44 -5.58
CA ALA A 356 -5.89 -15.92 -5.08
C ALA A 356 -5.84 -15.99 -3.55
N PHE A 357 -6.94 -15.64 -2.88
CA PHE A 357 -7.12 -15.83 -1.45
C PHE A 357 -6.98 -17.31 -1.03
N ARG A 358 -7.54 -18.25 -1.81
CA ARG A 358 -7.41 -19.69 -1.54
C ARG A 358 -5.99 -20.22 -1.77
N ARG A 359 -5.23 -19.62 -2.69
CA ARG A 359 -3.84 -19.99 -2.97
C ARG A 359 -2.84 -19.43 -1.95
N ASP A 360 -3.23 -18.44 -1.13
CA ASP A 360 -2.35 -17.86 -0.12
C ASP A 360 -2.22 -18.80 1.10
N PRO A 361 -1.02 -19.35 1.37
CA PRO A 361 -0.80 -20.29 2.48
C PRO A 361 -1.09 -19.69 3.86
N VAL A 362 -0.89 -18.39 4.04
CA VAL A 362 -1.16 -17.70 5.31
C VAL A 362 -2.67 -17.64 5.55
N GLN A 363 -3.43 -17.33 4.51
CA GLN A 363 -4.89 -17.26 4.62
C GLN A 363 -5.49 -18.65 4.86
N GLN A 364 -4.93 -19.69 4.23
CA GLN A 364 -5.37 -21.08 4.47
C GLN A 364 -5.08 -21.56 5.90
N LEU A 365 -3.93 -21.18 6.48
CA LEU A 365 -3.64 -21.44 7.89
C LEU A 365 -4.65 -20.73 8.81
N ARG A 366 -4.95 -19.45 8.56
CA ARG A 366 -5.91 -18.67 9.35
C ARG A 366 -7.33 -19.21 9.24
N LEU A 367 -7.76 -19.63 8.05
CA LEU A 367 -9.05 -20.27 7.85
C LEU A 367 -9.14 -21.60 8.62
N SER A 368 -8.07 -22.40 8.60
CA SER A 368 -7.99 -23.66 9.36
C SER A 368 -8.08 -23.41 10.87
N LEU A 369 -7.42 -22.37 11.39
CA LEU A 369 -7.53 -21.95 12.79
C LEU A 369 -8.96 -21.54 13.16
N ARG A 370 -9.61 -20.75 12.29
CA ARG A 370 -11.01 -20.34 12.49
C ARG A 370 -11.94 -21.56 12.56
N ARG A 371 -11.83 -22.50 11.62
CA ARG A 371 -12.63 -23.74 11.63
C ARG A 371 -12.43 -24.55 12.90
N ARG A 372 -11.17 -24.70 13.35
CA ARG A 372 -10.85 -25.40 14.60
C ARG A 372 -11.53 -24.73 15.80
N ARG A 373 -11.40 -23.41 15.93
CA ARG A 373 -12.02 -22.64 17.02
C ARG A 373 -13.53 -22.64 16.98
N ALA A 374 -14.15 -22.57 15.81
CA ALA A 374 -15.60 -22.71 15.69
C ALA A 374 -16.08 -24.07 16.24
N GLY A 375 -15.33 -25.15 15.98
CA GLY A 375 -15.57 -26.46 16.60
C GLY A 375 -15.50 -26.42 18.12
N GLU A 376 -14.41 -25.90 18.67
CA GLU A 376 -14.18 -25.83 20.12
C GLU A 376 -15.21 -24.94 20.84
N LEU A 377 -15.61 -23.83 20.22
CA LEU A 377 -16.66 -22.95 20.74
C LEU A 377 -18.05 -23.60 20.72
N ARG A 378 -18.39 -24.39 19.68
CA ARG A 378 -19.63 -25.17 19.67
C ARG A 378 -19.66 -26.16 20.83
N THR A 379 -18.56 -26.89 21.07
CA THR A 379 -18.45 -27.83 22.18
C THR A 379 -18.56 -27.12 23.54
N LEU A 380 -17.89 -25.97 23.70
CA LEU A 380 -17.97 -25.19 24.93
C LEU A 380 -19.40 -24.69 25.21
N LEU A 381 -20.11 -24.26 24.17
CA LEU A 381 -21.44 -23.67 24.27
C LEU A 381 -22.57 -24.70 24.21
N SER A 382 -22.28 -25.98 23.94
CA SER A 382 -23.28 -27.06 23.95
C SER A 382 -23.64 -27.56 25.34
N GLU A 383 -22.83 -27.27 26.37
CA GLU A 383 -23.05 -27.67 27.76
C GLU A 383 -23.21 -26.44 28.66
N PRO A 384 -24.43 -25.88 28.79
CA PRO A 384 -24.62 -24.63 29.51
C PRO A 384 -24.19 -24.71 30.97
N ALA A 385 -24.31 -25.88 31.62
CA ALA A 385 -24.15 -26.03 33.07
C ALA A 385 -22.75 -25.67 33.60
N ASP A 386 -21.71 -25.80 32.77
CA ASP A 386 -20.32 -25.54 33.15
C ASP A 386 -19.79 -24.18 32.64
N LEU A 387 -20.65 -23.40 31.98
CA LEU A 387 -20.28 -22.13 31.37
C LEU A 387 -20.20 -20.99 32.41
N THR A 388 -19.00 -20.68 32.86
CA THR A 388 -18.77 -19.51 33.73
C THR A 388 -18.60 -18.21 32.91
N LEU A 389 -18.93 -17.07 33.52
CA LEU A 389 -18.67 -15.74 32.93
C LEU A 389 -17.19 -15.55 32.56
N GLY A 390 -16.27 -16.04 33.38
CA GLY A 390 -14.83 -15.97 33.13
C GLY A 390 -14.39 -16.83 31.94
N THR A 391 -14.91 -18.06 31.83
CA THR A 391 -14.64 -18.94 30.68
C THR A 391 -15.22 -18.34 29.40
N PHE A 392 -16.45 -17.82 29.43
CA PHE A 392 -17.08 -17.19 28.27
C PHE A 392 -16.31 -15.94 27.81
N ASN A 393 -15.92 -15.04 28.72
CA ASN A 393 -15.09 -13.87 28.38
C ASN A 393 -13.73 -14.25 27.82
N ARG A 394 -13.08 -15.26 28.41
CA ARG A 394 -11.78 -15.73 27.92
C ARG A 394 -11.85 -16.38 26.55
N GLU A 395 -12.87 -17.19 26.28
CA GLU A 395 -12.94 -18.03 25.08
C GLU A 395 -13.73 -17.41 23.92
N VAL A 396 -14.77 -16.61 24.20
CA VAL A 396 -15.70 -16.05 23.20
C VAL A 396 -15.42 -14.58 22.87
N TRP A 397 -14.94 -13.79 23.84
CA TRP A 397 -14.82 -12.33 23.65
C TRP A 397 -13.39 -11.87 23.45
N ARG A 398 -12.46 -12.40 24.24
CA ARG A 398 -11.06 -12.05 24.12
C ARG A 398 -10.47 -12.70 22.87
N TYR A 399 -10.06 -11.86 21.92
CA TYR A 399 -9.26 -12.32 20.79
C TYR A 399 -7.92 -12.85 21.31
N GLU A 400 -7.61 -14.11 20.98
CA GLU A 400 -6.35 -14.78 21.32
C GLU A 400 -5.92 -14.53 22.79
N SER A 401 -6.58 -15.21 23.73
CA SER A 401 -6.21 -15.10 25.14
C SER A 401 -4.92 -15.85 25.46
N GLU A 402 -4.68 -16.98 24.81
CA GLU A 402 -3.45 -17.76 24.89
C GLU A 402 -3.30 -18.70 23.69
N THR A 403 -2.07 -18.90 23.22
CA THR A 403 -1.75 -19.89 22.18
C THR A 403 -0.52 -20.67 22.60
N ARG A 404 -0.58 -22.00 22.62
CA ARG A 404 0.57 -22.85 22.94
C ARG A 404 0.85 -23.86 21.84
N LEU A 405 2.13 -24.09 21.60
CA LEU A 405 2.66 -25.13 20.73
C LEU A 405 3.48 -26.09 21.60
N GLY A 406 2.87 -27.20 22.03
CA GLY A 406 3.42 -28.04 23.10
C GLY A 406 3.60 -27.22 24.39
N GLU A 407 4.81 -27.21 24.96
CA GLU A 407 5.12 -26.46 26.19
C GLU A 407 5.41 -24.96 25.96
N ARG A 408 5.45 -24.49 24.70
CA ARG A 408 5.85 -23.12 24.36
C ARG A 408 4.65 -22.23 24.05
N THR A 409 4.52 -21.11 24.75
CA THR A 409 3.54 -20.05 24.43
C THR A 409 3.98 -19.26 23.17
N ILE A 410 3.08 -19.12 22.20
CA ILE A 410 3.28 -18.40 20.93
C ILE A 410 2.18 -17.36 20.64
N THR A 411 1.44 -16.93 21.65
CA THR A 411 0.39 -15.90 21.55
C THR A 411 0.84 -14.67 20.75
N GLY A 412 0.02 -14.21 19.81
CA GLY A 412 0.26 -13.05 18.95
C GLY A 412 1.06 -13.35 17.69
N GLN A 413 1.64 -14.56 17.58
CA GLN A 413 2.47 -14.93 16.42
C GLN A 413 1.62 -15.42 15.24
N LEU A 414 0.41 -15.93 15.49
CA LEU A 414 -0.48 -16.46 14.44
C LEU A 414 -1.11 -15.36 13.57
N ASP A 415 -1.20 -14.14 14.09
CA ASP A 415 -1.88 -13.02 13.43
C ASP A 415 -0.91 -11.98 12.82
N GLY A 416 0.39 -12.21 12.92
CA GLY A 416 1.43 -11.38 12.30
C GLY A 416 1.37 -11.40 10.76
N VAL A 417 1.71 -10.28 10.13
CA VAL A 417 1.69 -10.08 8.66
C VAL A 417 2.86 -10.80 7.97
N ASP A 418 3.91 -11.19 8.71
CA ASP A 418 5.19 -11.70 8.17
C ASP A 418 5.46 -13.18 8.49
N LEU A 419 4.44 -14.06 8.42
CA LEU A 419 4.65 -15.50 8.57
C LEU A 419 5.44 -16.06 7.37
N THR A 420 6.65 -16.57 7.62
CA THR A 420 7.45 -17.22 6.57
C THR A 420 6.79 -18.52 6.10
N PRO A 421 7.02 -18.97 4.84
CA PRO A 421 6.47 -20.22 4.34
C PRO A 421 6.77 -21.44 5.23
N ASN A 422 7.95 -21.47 5.84
CA ASN A 422 8.34 -22.53 6.78
C ASN A 422 7.53 -22.49 8.08
N GLN A 423 7.30 -21.29 8.64
CA GLN A 423 6.44 -21.13 9.82
C GLN A 423 4.99 -21.53 9.52
N VAL A 424 4.46 -21.17 8.35
CA VAL A 424 3.12 -21.58 7.92
C VAL A 424 3.00 -23.10 7.89
N GLN A 425 3.98 -23.80 7.30
CA GLN A 425 3.97 -25.27 7.25
C GLN A 425 4.05 -25.91 8.63
N VAL A 426 4.93 -25.42 9.51
CA VAL A 426 5.06 -25.94 10.89
C VAL A 426 3.76 -25.76 11.67
N LEU A 427 3.15 -24.57 11.60
CA LEU A 427 1.92 -24.26 12.30
C LEU A 427 0.71 -25.02 11.74
N ALA A 428 0.61 -25.16 10.41
CA ALA A 428 -0.45 -25.95 9.77
C ALA A 428 -0.38 -27.42 10.19
N ARG A 429 0.83 -27.99 10.28
CA ARG A 429 1.02 -29.35 10.76
C ARG A 429 0.68 -29.49 12.24
N ALA A 430 1.14 -28.56 13.08
CA ALA A 430 0.83 -28.57 14.50
C ALA A 430 -0.68 -28.43 14.79
N LEU A 431 -1.40 -27.65 13.98
CA LEU A 431 -2.85 -27.55 14.07
C LEU A 431 -3.53 -28.88 13.73
N THR A 432 -3.06 -29.55 12.69
CA THR A 432 -3.59 -30.84 12.22
C THR A 432 -3.33 -31.96 13.23
N ASP A 433 -2.14 -31.98 13.81
CA ASP A 433 -1.70 -33.00 14.77
C ASP A 433 -2.26 -32.75 16.20
N GLY A 434 -3.01 -31.66 16.40
CA GLY A 434 -3.58 -31.28 17.70
C GLY A 434 -2.55 -30.77 18.72
N ALA A 435 -1.35 -30.39 18.26
CA ALA A 435 -0.27 -29.87 19.09
C ALA A 435 -0.42 -28.36 19.40
N LEU A 436 -1.35 -27.67 18.73
CA LEU A 436 -1.71 -26.28 19.02
C LEU A 436 -2.89 -26.21 20.00
N GLU A 437 -2.65 -25.67 21.19
CA GLU A 437 -3.70 -25.27 22.13
C GLU A 437 -4.06 -23.82 21.85
N LEU A 438 -5.33 -23.56 21.58
CA LEU A 438 -5.84 -22.24 21.23
C LEU A 438 -6.85 -21.81 22.30
N HIS A 439 -6.66 -20.62 22.87
CA HIS A 439 -7.61 -19.97 23.77
C HIS A 439 -8.01 -18.60 23.25
N GLY A 440 -9.29 -18.27 23.38
CA GLY A 440 -9.86 -17.02 22.87
C GLY A 440 -10.55 -17.15 21.53
N ASN A 441 -11.10 -16.04 21.08
CA ASN A 441 -11.95 -16.00 19.90
C ASN A 441 -11.13 -15.58 18.68
N TYR A 442 -10.66 -16.56 17.91
CA TYR A 442 -9.93 -16.31 16.66
C TYR A 442 -10.88 -16.10 15.46
N LEU A 443 -12.21 -16.09 15.68
CA LEU A 443 -13.21 -15.98 14.61
C LEU A 443 -13.54 -14.54 14.24
N TRP A 444 -13.49 -13.62 15.20
CA TRP A 444 -13.77 -12.19 15.00
C TRP A 444 -12.57 -11.40 15.48
N GLY A 445 -12.25 -10.27 14.84
CA GLY A 445 -11.12 -9.44 15.28
C GLY A 445 -11.27 -8.91 16.71
N THR A 446 -10.19 -8.33 17.26
CA THR A 446 -10.00 -7.81 18.63
C THR A 446 -11.02 -6.79 19.16
N SER A 447 -12.12 -6.52 18.47
CA SER A 447 -13.06 -5.42 18.74
C SER A 447 -14.20 -5.76 19.69
N LEU A 448 -14.19 -6.88 20.40
CA LEU A 448 -15.27 -7.24 21.31
C LEU A 448 -14.80 -7.17 22.76
N LEU A 449 -15.42 -6.28 23.54
CA LEU A 449 -15.17 -6.13 24.97
C LEU A 449 -15.68 -7.36 25.74
N ASP A 450 -15.11 -7.60 26.92
CA ASP A 450 -15.61 -8.60 27.86
C ASP A 450 -17.12 -8.42 28.07
N TYR A 451 -17.87 -9.51 27.94
CA TYR A 451 -19.31 -9.47 28.10
C TYR A 451 -19.67 -9.00 29.51
N GLY A 452 -20.51 -7.96 29.53
CA GLY A 452 -20.99 -7.34 30.74
C GLY A 452 -20.06 -6.33 31.39
N ALA A 453 -18.94 -5.91 30.76
CA ALA A 453 -18.12 -4.82 31.28
C ALA A 453 -18.88 -3.48 31.34
N SER A 454 -19.81 -3.24 30.40
CA SER A 454 -20.67 -2.05 30.34
C SER A 454 -22.10 -2.27 30.87
N LEU A 455 -22.46 -3.50 31.24
CA LEU A 455 -23.80 -3.80 31.76
C LEU A 455 -23.85 -3.58 33.27
N SER A 456 -24.70 -2.64 33.71
CA SER A 456 -24.98 -2.36 35.11
C SER A 456 -25.95 -3.38 35.74
N ILE A 457 -25.63 -4.67 35.63
CA ILE A 457 -26.40 -5.81 36.17
C ILE A 457 -25.47 -6.75 36.97
N SER A 458 -26.02 -7.61 37.83
CA SER A 458 -25.23 -8.50 38.68
C SER A 458 -24.51 -9.60 37.87
N ASN A 459 -23.49 -10.22 38.46
CA ASN A 459 -22.79 -11.34 37.82
C ASN A 459 -23.71 -12.57 37.67
N GLU A 460 -24.65 -12.78 38.58
CA GLU A 460 -25.68 -13.83 38.47
C GLU A 460 -26.60 -13.57 37.28
N GLU A 461 -27.02 -12.32 37.05
CA GLU A 461 -27.83 -11.93 35.88
C GLU A 461 -27.07 -12.09 34.57
N LYS A 462 -25.77 -11.75 34.56
CA LYS A 462 -24.90 -11.99 33.39
C LYS A 462 -24.81 -13.47 33.06
N VAL A 463 -24.56 -14.32 34.05
CA VAL A 463 -24.49 -15.78 33.88
C VAL A 463 -25.84 -16.32 33.37
N ALA A 464 -26.97 -15.84 33.89
CA ALA A 464 -28.30 -16.23 33.39
C ALA A 464 -28.48 -15.90 31.91
N HIS A 465 -28.05 -14.72 31.45
CA HIS A 465 -28.08 -14.38 30.01
C HIS A 465 -27.17 -15.28 29.17
N LEU A 466 -26.01 -15.70 29.69
CA LEU A 466 -25.12 -16.63 28.99
C LEU A 466 -25.76 -18.00 28.81
N HIS A 467 -26.41 -18.53 29.85
CA HIS A 467 -27.16 -19.78 29.73
C HIS A 467 -28.34 -19.65 28.76
N ALA A 468 -29.06 -18.51 28.78
CA ALA A 468 -30.12 -18.25 27.81
C ALA A 468 -29.59 -18.21 26.36
N ALA A 469 -28.45 -17.55 26.14
CA ALA A 469 -27.80 -17.53 24.83
C ALA A 469 -27.40 -18.95 24.37
N ALA A 470 -26.81 -19.75 25.25
CA ALA A 470 -26.47 -21.14 24.96
C ALA A 470 -27.73 -21.98 24.64
N GLN A 471 -28.83 -21.80 25.37
CA GLN A 471 -30.10 -22.48 25.08
C GLN A 471 -30.67 -22.11 23.70
N ILE A 472 -30.63 -20.82 23.33
CA ILE A 472 -31.09 -20.35 22.01
C ILE A 472 -30.24 -21.00 20.90
N LEU A 473 -28.91 -21.00 21.04
CA LEU A 473 -27.99 -21.56 20.05
C LEU A 473 -28.21 -23.07 19.83
N ASN A 474 -28.42 -23.82 20.92
CA ASN A 474 -28.63 -25.27 20.90
C ASN A 474 -30.07 -25.70 20.59
N SER A 475 -31.03 -24.77 20.51
CA SER A 475 -32.42 -25.11 20.17
C SER A 475 -32.52 -25.71 18.77
N LEU A 476 -33.12 -26.88 18.63
CA LEU A 476 -33.41 -27.51 17.34
C LEU A 476 -34.69 -26.98 16.70
N GLU A 477 -35.50 -26.23 17.44
CA GLU A 477 -36.80 -25.70 16.98
C GLU A 477 -36.69 -24.33 16.31
N LEU A 478 -35.55 -23.65 16.47
CA LEU A 478 -35.34 -22.30 15.95
C LEU A 478 -34.49 -22.34 14.67
N PHE A 479 -34.92 -21.60 13.66
CA PHE A 479 -34.11 -21.33 12.47
C PHE A 479 -32.95 -20.36 12.80
N PRO A 480 -31.85 -20.37 12.04
CA PRO A 480 -30.71 -19.48 12.28
C PRO A 480 -31.08 -17.98 12.40
N GLN A 481 -32.02 -17.49 11.58
CA GLN A 481 -32.49 -16.10 11.65
C GLN A 481 -33.21 -15.79 12.98
N GLU A 482 -34.00 -16.74 13.49
CA GLU A 482 -34.73 -16.60 14.75
C GLU A 482 -33.77 -16.64 15.95
N LYS A 483 -32.75 -17.50 15.88
CA LYS A 483 -31.66 -17.52 16.87
C LYS A 483 -30.95 -16.18 16.93
N ALA A 484 -30.61 -15.59 15.77
CA ALA A 484 -29.93 -14.29 15.72
C ALA A 484 -30.78 -13.17 16.32
N ALA A 485 -32.09 -13.14 16.00
CA ALA A 485 -33.01 -12.16 16.55
C ALA A 485 -33.21 -12.30 18.07
N GLN A 486 -33.36 -13.53 18.57
CA GLN A 486 -33.50 -13.78 20.01
C GLN A 486 -32.21 -13.49 20.78
N LEU A 487 -31.05 -13.83 20.23
CA LEU A 487 -29.75 -13.50 20.83
C LEU A 487 -29.52 -11.99 20.87
N GLN A 488 -29.88 -11.26 19.81
CA GLN A 488 -29.74 -9.81 19.76
C GLN A 488 -30.65 -9.09 20.79
N ALA A 489 -31.75 -9.72 21.19
CA ALA A 489 -32.63 -9.20 22.23
C ALA A 489 -32.05 -9.35 23.66
N LEU A 490 -31.05 -10.21 23.85
CA LEU A 490 -30.39 -10.37 25.15
C LEU A 490 -29.45 -9.18 25.44
N PRO A 491 -29.49 -8.60 26.66
CA PRO A 491 -28.61 -7.50 27.03
C PRO A 491 -27.13 -7.84 26.88
N GLY A 492 -26.37 -7.02 26.14
CA GLY A 492 -24.93 -7.20 25.93
C GLY A 492 -24.55 -7.99 24.67
N LEU A 493 -25.52 -8.56 23.95
CA LEU A 493 -25.31 -9.25 22.68
C LEU A 493 -25.74 -8.36 21.50
N GLY A 494 -24.81 -7.54 21.00
CA GLY A 494 -25.02 -6.73 19.79
C GLY A 494 -25.14 -7.57 18.51
N GLN A 495 -25.60 -6.96 17.41
CA GLN A 495 -25.87 -7.63 16.13
C GLN A 495 -24.72 -8.53 15.64
N THR A 496 -23.48 -8.03 15.64
CA THR A 496 -22.31 -8.79 15.19
C THR A 496 -22.02 -10.00 16.09
N ALA A 497 -22.18 -9.85 17.41
CA ALA A 497 -21.97 -10.95 18.34
C ALA A 497 -23.07 -12.02 18.22
N ALA A 498 -24.33 -11.60 18.12
CA ALA A 498 -25.46 -12.50 17.94
C ALA A 498 -25.35 -13.29 16.63
N THR A 499 -25.13 -12.60 15.51
CA THR A 499 -24.97 -13.24 14.18
C THR A 499 -23.70 -14.08 14.08
N GLY A 500 -22.61 -13.66 14.72
CA GLY A 500 -21.36 -14.43 14.80
C GLY A 500 -21.56 -15.76 15.53
N LEU A 501 -22.19 -15.74 16.72
CA LEU A 501 -22.48 -16.96 17.47
C LEU A 501 -23.40 -17.91 16.69
N VAL A 502 -24.36 -17.39 15.93
CA VAL A 502 -25.20 -18.21 15.04
C VAL A 502 -24.38 -18.83 13.91
N MET A 503 -23.50 -18.07 13.25
CA MET A 503 -22.58 -18.61 12.22
C MET A 503 -21.66 -19.70 12.77
N VAL A 504 -21.25 -19.64 14.04
CA VAL A 504 -20.46 -20.72 14.68
C VAL A 504 -21.25 -22.03 14.73
N PHE A 505 -22.54 -21.96 15.06
CA PHE A 505 -23.41 -23.12 15.13
C PHE A 505 -23.87 -23.60 13.74
N HIS A 506 -24.05 -22.66 12.81
CA HIS A 506 -24.62 -22.87 11.47
C HIS A 506 -23.71 -22.30 10.36
N PRO A 507 -22.45 -22.76 10.24
CA PRO A 507 -21.48 -22.16 9.32
C PRO A 507 -21.83 -22.38 7.84
N GLU A 508 -22.73 -23.32 7.53
CA GLU A 508 -23.19 -23.60 6.16
C GLU A 508 -24.48 -22.85 5.81
N GLU A 509 -25.16 -22.25 6.78
CA GLU A 509 -26.51 -21.70 6.60
C GLU A 509 -26.64 -20.21 6.93
N PHE A 510 -25.70 -19.63 7.68
CA PHE A 510 -25.86 -18.27 8.22
C PHE A 510 -24.56 -17.46 8.22
N ALA A 511 -24.64 -16.20 7.79
CA ALA A 511 -23.49 -15.30 7.73
C ALA A 511 -23.41 -14.35 8.94
N VAL A 512 -22.19 -13.93 9.29
CA VAL A 512 -22.01 -12.90 10.34
C VAL A 512 -22.15 -11.50 9.76
N VAL A 513 -22.97 -10.70 10.44
CA VAL A 513 -23.20 -9.31 10.09
C VAL A 513 -22.22 -8.43 10.87
N SER A 514 -21.11 -8.08 10.23
CA SER A 514 -20.11 -7.18 10.79
C SER A 514 -19.99 -5.91 9.96
N ASP A 515 -19.48 -4.84 10.59
CA ASP A 515 -19.10 -3.59 9.92
C ASP A 515 -18.23 -3.81 8.67
N LEU A 516 -17.35 -4.81 8.71
CA LEU A 516 -16.40 -5.11 7.64
C LEU A 516 -17.06 -5.92 6.54
N SER A 517 -17.79 -6.99 6.89
CA SER A 517 -18.50 -7.81 5.92
C SER A 517 -19.60 -7.01 5.20
N GLN A 518 -20.33 -6.14 5.92
CA GLN A 518 -21.31 -5.24 5.30
C GLN A 518 -20.66 -4.31 4.28
N ARG A 519 -19.52 -3.68 4.63
CA ARG A 519 -18.80 -2.80 3.69
C ARG A 519 -18.31 -3.55 2.47
N ALA A 520 -17.76 -4.75 2.65
CA ALA A 520 -17.30 -5.58 1.54
C ALA A 520 -18.43 -5.90 0.56
N ILE A 521 -19.59 -6.30 1.07
CA ILE A 521 -20.78 -6.58 0.26
C ILE A 521 -21.32 -5.31 -0.41
N GLN A 522 -21.33 -4.19 0.29
CA GLN A 522 -21.72 -2.89 -0.28
C GLN A 522 -20.81 -2.46 -1.45
N THR A 523 -19.50 -2.72 -1.39
CA THR A 523 -18.58 -2.42 -2.52
C THR A 523 -18.82 -3.29 -3.76
N LEU A 524 -19.63 -4.34 -3.64
CA LEU A 524 -20.09 -5.16 -4.75
C LEU A 524 -21.44 -4.69 -5.29
N GLY A 525 -21.94 -3.54 -4.82
CA GLY A 525 -23.24 -2.97 -5.20
C GLY A 525 -24.43 -3.72 -4.60
N LEU A 526 -24.23 -4.51 -3.54
CA LEU A 526 -25.28 -5.30 -2.88
C LEU A 526 -25.77 -4.61 -1.60
N SER A 527 -27.08 -4.64 -1.35
CA SER A 527 -27.69 -4.02 -0.16
C SER A 527 -27.43 -4.83 1.11
N THR A 528 -27.31 -4.14 2.24
CA THR A 528 -27.09 -4.74 3.56
C THR A 528 -27.84 -3.97 4.67
N GLN A 529 -28.97 -3.31 4.36
CA GLN A 529 -29.65 -2.43 5.32
C GLN A 529 -30.33 -3.22 6.45
N THR A 530 -30.75 -4.44 6.15
CA THR A 530 -31.32 -5.39 7.11
C THR A 530 -30.46 -6.65 7.21
N VAL A 531 -30.61 -7.41 8.31
CA VAL A 531 -29.96 -8.74 8.44
C VAL A 531 -30.39 -9.64 7.27
N LEU A 532 -31.66 -9.62 6.89
CA LEU A 532 -32.19 -10.43 5.80
C LEU A 532 -31.58 -10.06 4.43
N GLU A 533 -31.43 -8.77 4.14
CA GLU A 533 -30.73 -8.32 2.92
C GLU A 533 -29.26 -8.77 2.90
N PHE A 534 -28.59 -8.65 4.04
CA PHE A 534 -27.21 -9.10 4.18
C PHE A 534 -27.09 -10.61 3.95
N GLU A 535 -27.92 -11.43 4.59
CA GLU A 535 -27.92 -12.89 4.43
C GLU A 535 -28.16 -13.28 2.97
N ASN A 536 -29.12 -12.64 2.30
CA ASN A 536 -29.40 -12.89 0.88
C ASN A 536 -28.23 -12.49 -0.03
N ALA A 537 -27.53 -11.40 0.29
CA ALA A 537 -26.35 -10.97 -0.45
C ALA A 537 -25.17 -11.93 -0.20
N ALA A 538 -24.95 -12.36 1.04
CA ALA A 538 -23.91 -13.31 1.40
C ALA A 538 -24.13 -14.68 0.73
N ALA A 539 -25.36 -15.20 0.72
CA ALA A 539 -25.68 -16.47 0.05
C ALA A 539 -25.36 -16.45 -1.45
N LYS A 540 -25.75 -15.37 -2.14
CA LYS A 540 -25.43 -15.18 -3.57
C LYS A 540 -23.92 -15.09 -3.81
N LEU A 541 -23.19 -14.45 -2.90
CA LEU A 541 -21.74 -14.34 -3.01
C LEU A 541 -21.05 -15.68 -2.78
N LEU A 542 -21.48 -16.45 -1.78
CA LEU A 542 -20.96 -17.79 -1.50
C LEU A 542 -21.07 -18.70 -2.74
N GLU A 543 -22.26 -18.74 -3.33
CA GLU A 543 -22.54 -19.49 -4.56
C GLU A 543 -21.69 -19.00 -5.74
N ARG A 544 -21.58 -17.67 -5.91
CA ARG A 544 -20.86 -17.07 -7.04
C ARG A 544 -19.36 -17.34 -7.02
N VAL A 545 -18.73 -17.24 -5.84
CA VAL A 545 -17.29 -17.47 -5.66
C VAL A 545 -16.94 -18.94 -5.49
N GLY A 546 -17.93 -19.81 -5.22
CA GLY A 546 -17.70 -21.22 -4.95
C GLY A 546 -17.02 -21.46 -3.60
N GLY A 547 -17.41 -20.69 -2.58
CA GLY A 547 -16.92 -20.87 -1.21
C GLY A 547 -17.54 -22.08 -0.53
N GLU A 548 -16.82 -22.66 0.43
CA GLU A 548 -17.25 -23.88 1.14
C GLU A 548 -18.28 -23.60 2.22
N ASP A 549 -18.11 -22.51 2.97
CA ASP A 549 -18.94 -22.14 4.10
C ASP A 549 -18.90 -20.62 4.36
N TYR A 550 -19.74 -20.14 5.27
CA TYR A 550 -19.78 -18.73 5.65
C TYR A 550 -18.59 -18.30 6.52
N LEU A 551 -17.79 -19.23 7.08
CA LEU A 551 -16.53 -18.89 7.76
C LEU A 551 -15.45 -18.47 6.76
N GLU A 552 -15.36 -19.16 5.62
CA GLU A 552 -14.48 -18.84 4.50
C GLU A 552 -14.92 -17.53 3.84
N LEU A 553 -16.23 -17.40 3.57
CA LEU A 553 -16.77 -16.17 2.98
C LEU A 553 -16.58 -14.97 3.91
N ASP A 554 -16.87 -15.08 5.20
CA ASP A 554 -16.65 -13.99 6.15
C ASP A 554 -15.17 -13.59 6.24
N TRP A 555 -14.24 -14.55 6.23
CA TRP A 555 -12.82 -14.21 6.25
C TRP A 555 -12.39 -13.44 4.99
N PHE A 556 -12.84 -13.90 3.83
CA PHE A 556 -12.62 -13.21 2.56
C PHE A 556 -13.24 -11.80 2.57
N LEU A 557 -14.49 -11.67 3.02
CA LEU A 557 -15.19 -10.38 3.12
C LEU A 557 -14.55 -9.46 4.17
N THR A 558 -14.01 -10.00 5.26
CA THR A 558 -13.29 -9.23 6.28
C THR A 558 -12.02 -8.62 5.68
N MET A 559 -11.24 -9.41 4.93
CA MET A 559 -10.07 -8.93 4.21
C MET A 559 -10.42 -7.88 3.15
N ARG A 560 -11.54 -8.06 2.43
CA ARG A 560 -12.04 -7.10 1.44
C ARG A 560 -12.61 -5.81 2.06
N GLY A 561 -13.29 -5.95 3.19
CA GLY A 561 -14.03 -4.89 3.89
C GLY A 561 -13.15 -4.00 4.77
N ALA A 562 -11.96 -4.48 5.12
CA ALA A 562 -10.89 -3.70 5.72
C ALA A 562 -10.30 -2.70 4.71
N ARG A 563 -11.04 -1.63 4.38
CA ARG A 563 -10.45 -0.47 3.70
C ARG A 563 -9.43 0.17 4.64
N GLN A 564 -8.16 0.05 4.29
CA GLN A 564 -7.05 0.75 4.93
C GLN A 564 -7.37 2.24 4.99
N ARG A 565 -7.51 2.79 6.20
CA ARG A 565 -7.73 4.23 6.40
C ARG A 565 -6.39 4.92 6.53
N TYR A 566 -6.34 6.16 6.10
CA TYR A 566 -5.14 6.98 6.16
C TYR A 566 -5.37 8.13 7.13
N TRP A 567 -4.38 8.39 7.97
CA TRP A 567 -4.43 9.40 9.01
C TRP A 567 -3.20 10.28 8.95
N TRP A 568 -3.30 11.50 9.43
CA TRP A 568 -2.17 12.41 9.58
C TRP A 568 -2.06 12.90 11.02
N VAL A 569 -0.86 12.86 11.59
CA VAL A 569 -0.61 13.35 12.95
C VAL A 569 0.54 14.35 12.96
N ASN A 570 0.32 15.50 13.60
CA ASN A 570 1.40 16.40 13.95
C ASN A 570 1.92 16.05 15.34
N GLN A 571 3.20 15.67 15.43
CA GLN A 571 3.86 15.33 16.68
C GLN A 571 4.98 16.34 16.95
N GLY A 572 5.09 16.75 18.22
CA GLY A 572 6.09 17.71 18.69
C GLY A 572 7.28 17.00 19.33
N GLN A 573 7.58 17.37 20.57
CA GLN A 573 8.66 16.76 21.37
C GLN A 573 8.40 15.27 21.70
N THR A 574 7.14 14.81 21.59
CA THR A 574 6.74 13.43 21.91
C THR A 574 7.00 12.43 20.79
N TYR A 575 7.33 12.87 19.56
CA TYR A 575 7.54 11.99 18.42
C TYR A 575 8.63 10.92 18.67
N ALA A 576 9.77 11.31 19.25
CA ALA A 576 10.89 10.41 19.47
C ALA A 576 10.53 9.28 20.45
N GLU A 577 9.85 9.63 21.54
CA GLU A 577 9.38 8.69 22.56
C GLU A 577 8.25 7.80 22.03
N GLU A 578 7.23 8.39 21.40
CA GLU A 578 6.08 7.68 20.82
C GLU A 578 6.53 6.69 19.73
N ARG A 579 7.53 7.06 18.92
CA ARG A 579 8.14 6.16 17.93
C ARG A 579 8.94 5.04 18.59
N GLN A 580 9.76 5.35 19.60
CA GLN A 580 10.58 4.35 20.28
C GLN A 580 9.73 3.31 21.00
N GLN A 581 8.62 3.73 21.59
CA GLN A 581 7.70 2.86 22.30
C GLN A 581 6.58 2.29 21.44
N GLY A 582 6.47 2.73 20.17
CA GLY A 582 5.57 2.14 19.19
C GLY A 582 4.09 2.44 19.43
N TYR A 583 3.75 3.68 19.77
CA TYR A 583 2.36 4.10 19.95
C TYR A 583 2.09 5.53 19.46
N VAL A 584 0.80 5.90 19.41
CA VAL A 584 0.32 7.29 19.39
C VAL A 584 -0.67 7.48 20.54
N TRP A 585 -0.65 8.63 21.19
CA TRP A 585 -1.41 8.85 22.43
C TRP A 585 -2.07 10.23 22.53
N ALA A 586 -3.18 10.34 23.28
CA ALA A 586 -3.81 11.62 23.61
C ALA A 586 -4.31 11.67 25.07
N SER A 587 -4.03 12.76 25.78
CA SER A 587 -4.33 12.96 27.21
C SER A 587 -5.77 13.40 27.50
N ALA A 588 -6.47 12.73 28.41
CA ALA A 588 -7.83 13.05 28.85
C ALA A 588 -7.99 14.35 29.67
N ASP A 589 -6.92 14.92 30.24
CA ASP A 589 -7.01 15.95 31.31
C ASP A 589 -7.10 17.41 30.82
N SER A 590 -6.93 17.71 29.53
CA SER A 590 -7.07 19.08 29.02
C SER A 590 -8.49 19.33 28.53
N GLY A 591 -9.30 20.05 29.30
CA GLY A 591 -10.67 20.48 28.98
C GLY A 591 -10.84 21.38 27.74
N VAL A 592 -10.01 21.22 26.70
CA VAL A 592 -10.02 22.01 25.48
C VAL A 592 -10.07 21.16 24.19
N ASN A 593 -9.82 19.83 24.18
CA ASN A 593 -9.86 19.07 22.91
C ASN A 593 -10.40 17.64 23.01
N ILE A 594 -11.74 17.51 23.00
CA ILE A 594 -12.49 16.24 22.86
C ILE A 594 -12.13 15.53 21.53
N GLU A 595 -11.80 16.29 20.49
CA GLU A 595 -11.57 15.79 19.13
C GLU A 595 -10.34 14.87 19.00
N HIS A 596 -9.26 15.13 19.75
CA HIS A 596 -8.05 14.30 19.69
C HIS A 596 -8.27 12.92 20.32
N HIS A 597 -9.06 12.84 21.39
CA HIS A 597 -9.44 11.57 22.02
C HIS A 597 -10.31 10.73 21.11
N GLU A 598 -11.32 11.37 20.52
CA GLU A 598 -12.20 10.73 19.54
C GLU A 598 -11.40 10.20 18.35
N ASN A 599 -10.39 10.94 17.86
CA ASN A 599 -9.58 10.49 16.73
C ASN A 599 -8.65 9.29 17.07
N VAL A 600 -8.03 9.26 18.26
CA VAL A 600 -7.26 8.07 18.68
C VAL A 600 -8.18 6.86 18.75
N MET A 601 -9.36 7.00 19.37
CA MET A 601 -10.35 5.92 19.49
C MET A 601 -10.96 5.45 18.17
N ARG A 602 -10.76 6.18 17.07
CA ARG A 602 -11.25 5.83 15.73
C ARG A 602 -10.25 5.02 14.90
N LEU A 603 -9.00 4.90 15.36
CA LEU A 603 -7.97 4.09 14.72
C LEU A 603 -8.34 2.60 14.78
N ARG A 604 -8.01 1.87 13.71
CA ARG A 604 -8.24 0.42 13.60
C ARG A 604 -6.93 -0.27 13.18
N PRO A 605 -6.70 -1.52 13.60
CA PRO A 605 -5.58 -2.31 13.07
C PRO A 605 -5.54 -2.30 11.54
N GLY A 606 -4.37 -2.08 10.96
CA GLY A 606 -4.16 -1.95 9.52
C GLY A 606 -4.29 -0.52 8.96
N ASP A 607 -4.81 0.43 9.75
CA ASP A 607 -4.81 1.85 9.39
C ASP A 607 -3.38 2.38 9.26
N ARG A 608 -3.17 3.31 8.32
CA ARG A 608 -1.88 3.92 8.02
C ARG A 608 -1.85 5.36 8.53
N ILE A 609 -0.75 5.76 9.15
CA ILE A 609 -0.58 7.09 9.75
C ILE A 609 0.60 7.78 9.11
N ILE A 610 0.47 9.06 8.73
CA ILE A 610 1.59 9.92 8.36
C ILE A 610 2.02 10.71 9.59
N HIS A 611 3.29 10.58 9.97
CA HIS A 611 3.87 11.24 11.13
C HIS A 611 4.64 12.48 10.70
N TYR A 612 4.07 13.65 10.98
CA TYR A 612 4.67 14.96 10.69
C TYR A 612 5.26 15.57 11.95
N ALA A 613 6.57 15.83 11.95
CA ALA A 613 7.29 16.46 13.05
C ALA A 613 8.52 17.22 12.53
N ALA A 614 9.00 18.21 13.28
CA ALA A 614 10.14 19.05 12.89
C ALA A 614 10.03 19.64 11.46
N GLN A 615 8.82 20.07 11.08
CA GLN A 615 8.51 20.66 9.76
C GLN A 615 8.65 19.72 8.54
N ALA A 616 8.78 18.41 8.75
CA ALA A 616 8.83 17.40 7.69
C ALA A 616 7.99 16.17 8.07
N ILE A 617 7.65 15.36 7.07
CA ILE A 617 7.05 14.05 7.29
C ILE A 617 8.17 13.07 7.62
N GLN A 618 8.18 12.56 8.84
CA GLN A 618 9.26 11.76 9.41
C GLN A 618 9.07 10.26 9.19
N ALA A 619 7.82 9.78 9.18
CA ALA A 619 7.53 8.36 9.11
C ALA A 619 6.12 8.10 8.60
N VAL A 620 5.90 6.84 8.21
CA VAL A 620 4.58 6.26 7.99
C VAL A 620 4.38 5.15 9.02
N GLY A 621 3.32 5.22 9.82
CA GLY A 621 2.95 4.22 10.81
C GLY A 621 1.87 3.27 10.29
N THR A 622 1.83 2.07 10.85
CA THR A 622 0.71 1.13 10.68
C THR A 622 0.17 0.79 12.06
N VAL A 623 -1.12 1.00 12.30
CA VAL A 623 -1.77 0.66 13.57
C VAL A 623 -1.80 -0.86 13.71
N THR A 624 -1.30 -1.39 14.81
CA THR A 624 -1.16 -2.83 15.03
C THR A 624 -2.21 -3.40 15.97
N ALA A 625 -2.84 -2.57 16.81
CA ALA A 625 -3.86 -2.98 17.76
C ALA A 625 -4.95 -1.89 17.92
N PRO A 626 -6.17 -2.26 18.34
CA PRO A 626 -7.20 -1.27 18.67
C PRO A 626 -6.74 -0.32 19.78
N PRO A 627 -7.23 0.92 19.79
CA PRO A 627 -6.94 1.89 20.84
C PRO A 627 -7.41 1.40 22.22
N VAL A 628 -6.57 1.62 23.23
CA VAL A 628 -6.86 1.30 24.63
C VAL A 628 -6.98 2.57 25.46
N SER A 629 -7.88 2.54 26.46
CA SER A 629 -7.91 3.55 27.50
C SER A 629 -6.83 3.24 28.52
N VAL A 630 -5.92 4.19 28.75
CA VAL A 630 -4.84 4.08 29.72
C VAL A 630 -5.22 4.92 30.94
N THR A 631 -5.62 4.24 32.01
CA THR A 631 -6.03 4.85 33.28
C THR A 631 -4.89 4.94 34.29
N ASP A 632 -3.84 4.13 34.10
CA ASP A 632 -2.66 4.06 34.97
C ASP A 632 -1.46 4.78 34.36
N GLU A 633 -0.56 5.24 35.24
CA GLU A 633 0.56 6.13 34.96
C GLU A 633 1.50 5.59 33.85
N LEU A 634 1.39 6.14 32.63
CA LEU A 634 2.44 6.03 31.61
C LEU A 634 3.68 6.77 32.13
N SER A 635 4.77 6.05 32.40
CA SER A 635 6.05 6.66 32.72
C SER A 635 6.65 7.27 31.45
N SER A 636 6.51 8.59 31.30
CA SER A 636 7.12 9.34 30.21
C SER A 636 8.31 10.16 30.72
N GLU A 637 9.43 10.10 30.00
CA GLU A 637 10.60 10.95 30.28
C GLU A 637 10.41 12.39 29.77
N VAL A 638 9.50 12.59 28.80
CA VAL A 638 9.28 13.88 28.10
C VAL A 638 8.08 14.66 28.66
N ILE A 639 7.09 13.99 29.26
CA ILE A 639 5.91 14.62 29.87
C ILE A 639 5.90 14.35 31.39
N PRO A 640 6.33 15.32 32.23
CA PRO A 640 6.54 15.10 33.67
C PRO A 640 5.27 14.94 34.51
N THR A 641 4.11 15.34 34.00
CA THR A 641 2.84 15.28 34.74
C THR A 641 2.05 14.03 34.35
N LYS A 642 1.75 13.18 35.33
CA LYS A 642 0.86 12.00 35.23
C LYS A 642 -0.48 12.38 34.61
N ARG A 643 -0.92 11.68 33.57
CA ARG A 643 -2.23 11.90 32.93
C ARG A 643 -2.85 10.60 32.41
N SER A 644 -4.16 10.47 32.56
CA SER A 644 -4.95 9.41 31.91
C SER A 644 -5.18 9.77 30.43
N GLY A 645 -5.45 8.80 29.56
CA GLY A 645 -5.65 9.07 28.13
C GLY A 645 -5.94 7.85 27.27
N TYR A 646 -5.90 8.03 25.95
CA TYR A 646 -6.13 6.97 24.97
C TYR A 646 -4.86 6.72 24.15
N MET A 647 -4.54 5.46 23.89
CA MET A 647 -3.31 5.05 23.20
C MET A 647 -3.62 4.01 22.11
N ALA A 648 -3.00 4.13 20.94
CA ALA A 648 -3.02 3.09 19.91
C ALA A 648 -1.60 2.62 19.58
N ALA A 649 -1.39 1.31 19.49
CA ALA A 649 -0.10 0.74 19.11
C ALA A 649 0.14 0.93 17.60
N VAL A 650 1.36 1.37 17.24
CA VAL A 650 1.74 1.73 15.88
C VAL A 650 3.14 1.20 15.56
N LEU A 651 3.24 0.47 14.45
CA LEU A 651 4.51 0.10 13.84
C LEU A 651 5.00 1.23 12.93
N TYR A 652 6.04 1.93 13.33
CA TYR A 652 6.63 3.05 12.58
C TYR A 652 7.58 2.57 11.48
N GLN A 653 7.41 3.10 10.27
CA GLN A 653 8.34 2.98 9.14
C GLN A 653 8.92 4.38 8.83
N PRO A 654 10.15 4.69 9.22
CA PRO A 654 10.73 6.02 9.01
C PRO A 654 10.95 6.33 7.52
N LEU A 655 10.63 7.56 7.13
CA LEU A 655 11.02 8.11 5.83
C LEU A 655 12.45 8.64 5.97
N THR A 656 13.37 8.09 5.18
CA THR A 656 14.78 8.48 5.21
C THR A 656 15.23 8.82 3.78
N PRO A 657 15.44 10.11 3.45
CA PRO A 657 15.28 11.29 4.31
C PRO A 657 13.80 11.62 4.65
N PRO A 658 13.54 12.39 5.72
CA PRO A 658 12.20 12.95 5.98
C PRO A 658 11.72 13.80 4.82
N LEU A 659 10.45 13.66 4.44
CA LEU A 659 9.88 14.33 3.27
C LEU A 659 9.44 15.75 3.65
N SER A 660 10.01 16.77 3.01
CA SER A 660 9.56 18.15 3.19
C SER A 660 8.18 18.34 2.56
N ILE A 661 7.34 19.14 3.22
CA ILE A 661 6.02 19.47 2.71
C ILE A 661 6.13 20.17 1.35
N ALA A 662 7.14 21.01 1.14
CA ALA A 662 7.30 21.74 -0.12
C ALA A 662 7.45 20.81 -1.34
N GLU A 663 7.84 19.56 -1.11
CA GLU A 663 8.04 18.59 -2.17
C GLU A 663 6.73 17.89 -2.58
N LEU A 664 5.67 17.95 -1.75
CA LEU A 664 4.35 17.43 -2.14
C LEU A 664 3.78 18.24 -3.32
N PRO A 665 3.16 17.58 -4.32
CA PRO A 665 2.57 18.25 -5.47
C PRO A 665 1.66 19.42 -5.07
N ASP A 666 1.76 20.53 -5.80
CA ASP A 666 1.04 21.78 -5.47
C ASP A 666 -0.49 21.58 -5.47
N ASP A 667 -0.99 20.73 -6.36
CA ASP A 667 -2.39 20.31 -6.42
C ASP A 667 -2.78 19.47 -5.20
N VAL A 668 -1.92 18.57 -4.71
CA VAL A 668 -2.14 17.80 -3.47
C VAL A 668 -2.14 18.71 -2.23
N ARG A 669 -1.27 19.72 -2.19
CA ARG A 669 -1.15 20.65 -1.05
C ARG A 669 -2.20 21.74 -1.01
N ARG A 670 -2.67 22.21 -2.17
CA ARG A 670 -3.63 23.32 -2.26
C ARG A 670 -5.05 22.84 -2.49
N ALA A 671 -5.26 21.56 -2.83
CA ALA A 671 -6.57 20.94 -2.77
C ALA A 671 -6.97 20.66 -1.31
N ASP A 672 -8.27 20.63 -1.04
CA ASP A 672 -8.84 20.31 0.28
C ASP A 672 -8.80 18.78 0.55
N LEU A 673 -7.66 18.15 0.26
CA LEU A 673 -7.43 16.69 0.30
C LEU A 673 -6.66 16.24 1.56
N GLY A 674 -6.06 17.18 2.30
CA GLY A 674 -5.22 16.89 3.45
C GLY A 674 -5.20 18.01 4.48
N PRO A 675 -4.33 17.94 5.50
CA PRO A 675 -4.30 18.92 6.58
C PRO A 675 -3.58 20.22 6.17
N PHE A 676 -3.89 20.75 4.99
CA PHE A 676 -3.25 21.95 4.43
C PHE A 676 -4.19 23.15 4.46
N ASP A 677 -3.65 24.35 4.66
CA ASP A 677 -4.38 25.61 4.48
C ASP A 677 -4.47 26.03 3.01
N LYS A 678 -5.20 27.10 2.72
CA LYS A 678 -5.37 27.65 1.36
C LYS A 678 -4.04 28.04 0.66
N ASN A 679 -2.95 28.12 1.40
CA ASN A 679 -1.61 28.45 0.90
C ASN A 679 -0.70 27.22 0.81
N GLY A 680 -1.19 26.02 1.15
CA GLY A 680 -0.42 24.78 1.16
C GLY A 680 0.47 24.59 2.39
N LYS A 681 0.22 25.31 3.49
CA LYS A 681 0.90 25.10 4.78
C LYS A 681 0.15 24.08 5.64
N VAL A 682 0.88 23.28 6.42
CA VAL A 682 0.29 22.28 7.32
C VAL A 682 -0.44 22.96 8.48
N ARG A 683 -1.71 22.59 8.70
CA ARG A 683 -2.52 22.97 9.86
C ARG A 683 -2.10 22.16 11.07
N GLN A 684 -2.20 22.73 12.27
CA GLN A 684 -2.00 21.98 13.50
C GLN A 684 -3.18 21.04 13.76
N VAL A 685 -2.99 19.74 13.50
CA VAL A 685 -4.01 18.69 13.62
C VAL A 685 -3.43 17.41 14.22
N TYR A 686 -4.27 16.62 14.87
CA TYR A 686 -3.87 15.35 15.46
C TYR A 686 -4.84 14.25 15.01
N LEU A 687 -4.29 13.23 14.34
CA LEU A 687 -5.02 12.11 13.72
C LEU A 687 -6.18 12.59 12.82
N TRP A 688 -5.85 13.45 11.86
CA TRP A 688 -6.77 13.96 10.85
C TRP A 688 -7.01 12.90 9.77
N PRO A 689 -8.27 12.62 9.37
CA PRO A 689 -8.56 11.72 8.25
C PRO A 689 -7.92 12.23 6.96
N LEU A 690 -7.11 11.40 6.32
CA LEU A 690 -6.32 11.75 5.15
C LEU A 690 -6.94 11.14 3.89
N ASP A 691 -7.04 11.92 2.82
CA ASP A 691 -7.42 11.37 1.52
C ASP A 691 -6.31 10.42 1.02
N PRO A 692 -6.66 9.23 0.48
CA PRO A 692 -5.68 8.27 -0.04
C PRO A 692 -4.72 8.89 -1.06
N ALA A 693 -5.14 9.88 -1.85
CA ALA A 693 -4.28 10.55 -2.82
C ALA A 693 -3.09 11.27 -2.16
N VAL A 694 -3.28 11.88 -0.98
CA VAL A 694 -2.19 12.51 -0.23
C VAL A 694 -1.24 11.45 0.32
N PHE A 695 -1.79 10.34 0.81
CA PHE A 695 -0.98 9.23 1.27
C PHE A 695 -0.14 8.63 0.14
N GLN A 696 -0.77 8.39 -1.01
CA GLN A 696 -0.10 7.96 -2.22
C GLN A 696 0.97 8.97 -2.62
N ALA A 697 0.72 10.27 -2.61
CA ALA A 697 1.74 11.28 -2.93
C ALA A 697 2.94 11.33 -1.96
N VAL A 698 2.79 10.81 -0.74
CA VAL A 698 3.87 10.66 0.25
C VAL A 698 4.66 9.36 0.02
N ILE A 699 4.00 8.27 -0.38
CA ILE A 699 4.66 6.98 -0.64
C ILE A 699 5.06 6.78 -2.12
N THR A 700 4.59 7.63 -3.02
CA THR A 700 4.91 7.59 -4.45
C THR A 700 6.35 8.03 -4.63
N PRO A 701 7.21 7.16 -5.19
CA PRO A 701 8.59 7.53 -5.49
C PRO A 701 8.59 8.68 -6.49
N ARG A 702 9.24 9.79 -6.15
CA ARG A 702 9.29 10.96 -7.03
C ARG A 702 10.46 10.84 -8.00
N PRO A 703 10.27 11.16 -9.29
CA PRO A 703 11.38 11.34 -10.21
C PRO A 703 12.14 12.63 -9.85
N GLU A 704 13.47 12.57 -9.87
CA GLU A 704 14.29 13.72 -9.51
C GLU A 704 14.18 14.88 -10.52
N PRO A 705 14.23 16.14 -10.05
CA PRO A 705 14.27 17.30 -10.94
C PRO A 705 15.59 17.34 -11.71
N VAL A 706 15.50 17.26 -13.04
CA VAL A 706 16.63 17.37 -13.96
C VAL A 706 17.08 18.83 -14.09
N GLY A 707 18.24 19.14 -13.52
CA GLY A 707 19.00 20.36 -13.77
C GLY A 707 20.49 20.05 -13.83
N SER A 708 21.16 20.39 -14.93
CA SER A 708 22.62 20.39 -15.08
C SER A 708 23.14 21.83 -15.12
N PRO A 709 24.38 22.17 -14.68
CA PRO A 709 25.53 21.30 -14.45
C PRO A 709 26.29 21.55 -13.12
N ALA A 710 26.31 20.55 -12.24
CA ALA A 710 27.45 20.18 -11.40
C ALA A 710 27.21 18.74 -10.89
N GLN A 711 27.28 17.76 -11.80
CA GLN A 711 27.19 16.30 -11.59
C GLN A 711 26.79 15.84 -10.17
N HIS A 712 25.50 15.88 -9.83
CA HIS A 712 24.96 15.19 -8.66
C HIS A 712 24.72 13.73 -9.05
N HIS A 713 25.50 12.79 -8.49
CA HIS A 713 25.31 11.37 -8.71
C HIS A 713 24.29 10.84 -7.69
N LEU A 714 23.05 10.62 -8.12
CA LEU A 714 22.20 9.63 -7.46
C LEU A 714 22.88 8.26 -7.53
N PRO A 715 22.83 7.44 -6.45
CA PRO A 715 23.16 6.03 -6.55
C PRO A 715 22.28 5.39 -7.63
N PRO A 716 22.83 4.60 -8.56
CA PRO A 716 22.03 3.92 -9.58
C PRO A 716 21.02 2.98 -8.92
N ASP A 717 19.84 2.85 -9.52
CA ASP A 717 18.83 1.89 -9.05
C ASP A 717 19.34 0.44 -9.18
N PHE A 718 18.73 -0.49 -8.44
CA PHE A 718 19.19 -1.88 -8.46
C PHE A 718 19.19 -2.53 -9.86
N PRO A 719 18.21 -2.29 -10.75
CA PRO A 719 18.30 -2.73 -12.14
C PRO A 719 19.55 -2.23 -12.86
N THR A 720 19.85 -0.92 -12.78
CA THR A 720 21.07 -0.34 -13.39
C THR A 720 22.34 -0.91 -12.77
N LEU A 721 22.37 -1.11 -11.45
CA LEU A 721 23.49 -1.77 -10.76
C LEU A 721 23.66 -3.20 -11.25
N SER A 722 22.57 -3.94 -11.40
CA SER A 722 22.58 -5.32 -11.87
C SER A 722 23.11 -5.42 -13.30
N GLU A 723 22.70 -4.51 -14.19
CA GLU A 723 23.21 -4.43 -15.56
C GLU A 723 24.70 -4.07 -15.59
N ARG A 724 25.14 -3.10 -14.78
CA ARG A 724 26.56 -2.71 -14.69
C ARG A 724 27.44 -3.82 -14.13
N VAL A 725 26.96 -4.55 -13.12
CA VAL A 725 27.66 -5.72 -12.58
C VAL A 725 27.72 -6.84 -13.61
N ALA A 726 26.63 -7.11 -14.33
CA ALA A 726 26.64 -8.11 -15.41
C ALA A 726 27.60 -7.70 -16.55
N ALA A 727 27.65 -6.41 -16.91
CA ALA A 727 28.57 -5.88 -17.91
C ALA A 727 30.05 -6.00 -17.52
N SER A 728 30.37 -6.16 -16.23
CA SER A 728 31.72 -6.44 -15.76
C SER A 728 32.21 -7.86 -16.09
N GLY A 729 31.32 -8.74 -16.58
CA GLY A 729 31.61 -10.14 -16.88
C GLY A 729 31.42 -11.09 -15.70
N LEU A 730 31.07 -10.58 -14.52
CA LEU A 730 30.78 -11.39 -13.34
C LEU A 730 29.45 -12.13 -13.50
N ARG A 731 29.49 -13.46 -13.45
CA ARG A 731 28.31 -14.31 -13.46
C ARG A 731 27.86 -14.58 -12.04
N ILE A 732 26.74 -13.98 -11.64
CA ILE A 732 26.14 -14.18 -10.32
C ILE A 732 24.62 -14.24 -10.44
N GLU A 733 23.99 -15.12 -9.65
CA GLU A 733 22.54 -15.21 -9.60
C GLU A 733 21.92 -13.88 -9.16
N ALA A 734 20.87 -13.43 -9.86
CA ALA A 734 20.16 -12.19 -9.55
C ALA A 734 19.68 -12.14 -8.09
N ARG A 735 19.28 -13.29 -7.52
CA ARG A 735 18.91 -13.40 -6.11
C ARG A 735 20.07 -13.09 -5.18
N THR A 736 21.26 -13.61 -5.46
CA THR A 736 22.46 -13.39 -4.64
C THR A 736 22.92 -11.94 -4.72
N LEU A 737 22.91 -11.36 -5.93
CA LEU A 737 23.21 -9.94 -6.11
C LEU A 737 22.21 -9.03 -5.37
N ARG A 738 20.91 -9.37 -5.41
CA ARG A 738 19.87 -8.66 -4.66
C ARG A 738 20.07 -8.78 -3.15
N ARG A 739 20.40 -9.97 -2.64
CA ARG A 739 20.73 -10.17 -1.21
C ARG A 739 21.92 -9.31 -0.81
N TYR A 740 22.95 -9.23 -1.64
CA TYR A 740 24.13 -8.40 -1.41
C TYR A 740 23.78 -6.91 -1.37
N HIS A 741 23.00 -6.41 -2.33
CA HIS A 741 22.50 -5.03 -2.36
C HIS A 741 21.73 -4.67 -1.09
N LEU A 742 20.77 -5.50 -0.69
CA LEU A 742 19.95 -5.28 0.51
C LEU A 742 20.78 -5.36 1.80
N ALA A 743 21.78 -6.25 1.86
CA ALA A 743 22.67 -6.38 3.01
C ALA A 743 23.51 -5.11 3.25
N LEU A 744 24.02 -4.51 2.16
CA LEU A 744 24.73 -3.24 2.23
C LEU A 744 23.82 -2.10 2.70
N GLN A 745 22.58 -2.02 2.20
CA GLN A 745 21.63 -0.98 2.58
C GLN A 745 21.13 -1.10 4.03
N THR A 746 20.99 -2.31 4.55
CA THR A 746 20.37 -2.54 5.87
C THR A 746 21.36 -2.58 7.02
N ARG A 747 22.56 -3.12 6.82
CA ARG A 747 23.57 -3.31 7.89
C ARG A 747 24.88 -2.60 7.61
N GLY A 748 25.25 -2.44 6.33
CA GLY A 748 26.54 -1.85 5.94
C GLY A 748 27.76 -2.65 6.38
N PHE A 749 27.59 -3.86 6.93
CA PHE A 749 28.65 -4.84 7.16
C PHE A 749 28.21 -6.22 6.67
N VAL A 750 28.92 -6.72 5.67
CA VAL A 750 28.57 -7.94 4.94
C VAL A 750 29.76 -8.88 4.94
N ILE A 751 29.54 -10.16 5.19
CA ILE A 751 30.56 -11.20 5.05
C ILE A 751 30.16 -12.08 3.87
N LEU A 752 31.01 -12.12 2.85
CA LEU A 752 30.92 -13.03 1.71
C LEU A 752 31.73 -14.27 2.02
N SER A 753 31.06 -15.42 2.05
CA SER A 753 31.68 -16.71 2.36
C SER A 753 31.49 -17.69 1.21
N GLY A 754 32.45 -18.58 0.99
CA GLY A 754 32.36 -19.60 -0.06
C GLY A 754 33.73 -20.19 -0.37
N VAL A 755 33.77 -21.18 -1.25
CA VAL A 755 35.03 -21.83 -1.67
C VAL A 755 35.94 -20.84 -2.40
N SER A 756 37.24 -21.10 -2.40
CA SER A 756 38.19 -20.24 -3.11
C SER A 756 37.91 -20.21 -4.63
N GLY A 757 37.99 -19.01 -5.23
CA GLY A 757 37.79 -18.83 -6.67
C GLY A 757 36.35 -18.63 -7.16
N THR A 758 35.40 -18.34 -6.26
CA THR A 758 33.99 -18.04 -6.60
C THR A 758 33.71 -16.57 -6.96
N GLY A 759 34.73 -15.71 -6.88
CA GLY A 759 34.57 -14.28 -7.19
C GLY A 759 34.01 -13.43 -6.05
N LYS A 760 34.16 -13.82 -4.77
CA LYS A 760 33.74 -13.02 -3.60
C LYS A 760 34.29 -11.58 -3.62
N THR A 761 35.61 -11.45 -3.72
CA THR A 761 36.29 -10.15 -3.77
C THR A 761 35.91 -9.39 -5.05
N TRP A 762 35.83 -10.10 -6.18
CA TRP A 762 35.42 -9.53 -7.46
C TRP A 762 33.98 -8.99 -7.43
N LEU A 763 33.03 -9.68 -6.78
CA LEU A 763 31.67 -9.20 -6.55
C LEU A 763 31.68 -7.88 -5.79
N ALA A 764 32.42 -7.82 -4.68
CA ALA A 764 32.48 -6.63 -3.86
C ALA A 764 33.06 -5.43 -4.63
N GLU A 765 34.13 -5.63 -5.39
CA GLU A 765 34.75 -4.60 -6.23
C GLU A 765 33.87 -4.18 -7.41
N ALA A 766 33.33 -5.14 -8.17
CA ALA A 766 32.50 -4.89 -9.34
C ALA A 766 31.22 -4.14 -8.95
N TYR A 767 30.59 -4.55 -7.85
CA TYR A 767 29.42 -3.87 -7.31
C TYR A 767 29.76 -2.47 -6.81
N ALA A 768 30.87 -2.29 -6.08
CA ALA A 768 31.28 -0.97 -5.59
C ALA A 768 31.52 0.00 -6.75
N ARG A 769 32.21 -0.45 -7.81
CA ARG A 769 32.42 0.34 -9.04
C ARG A 769 31.10 0.65 -9.74
N ALA A 770 30.21 -0.33 -9.86
CA ALA A 770 28.88 -0.14 -10.46
C ALA A 770 28.07 0.92 -9.70
N ALA A 771 28.18 0.94 -8.37
CA ALA A 771 27.56 1.90 -7.47
C ALA A 771 28.25 3.27 -7.41
N GLY A 772 29.37 3.46 -8.10
CA GLY A 772 30.15 4.70 -8.03
C GLY A 772 30.87 4.91 -6.69
N ALA A 773 31.05 3.84 -5.91
CA ALA A 773 31.72 3.89 -4.63
C ALA A 773 33.25 3.96 -4.78
N ALA A 774 33.89 4.72 -3.91
CA ALA A 774 35.32 4.60 -3.68
C ALA A 774 35.61 3.22 -3.07
N VAL A 775 36.59 2.50 -3.62
CA VAL A 775 36.91 1.12 -3.20
C VAL A 775 38.25 1.11 -2.47
N GLY A 776 38.26 0.56 -1.27
CA GLY A 776 39.48 0.25 -0.53
C GLY A 776 39.58 -1.25 -0.32
N LEU A 777 40.61 -1.88 -0.89
CA LEU A 777 40.91 -3.30 -0.68
C LEU A 777 42.03 -3.42 0.36
N PHE A 778 41.76 -4.13 1.45
CA PHE A 778 42.65 -4.27 2.59
C PHE A 778 42.88 -5.75 2.89
N PRO A 779 43.98 -6.33 2.42
CA PRO A 779 44.35 -7.70 2.76
C PRO A 779 44.64 -7.82 4.25
N VAL A 780 43.94 -8.72 4.94
CA VAL A 780 44.20 -8.98 6.36
C VAL A 780 45.47 -9.79 6.48
N ALA A 781 46.35 -9.41 7.41
CA ALA A 781 47.58 -10.15 7.67
C ALA A 781 47.41 -11.09 8.87
N PRO A 782 48.06 -12.27 8.88
CA PRO A 782 47.86 -13.28 9.93
C PRO A 782 48.36 -12.82 11.31
N ASN A 783 49.24 -11.82 11.35
CA ASN A 783 49.80 -11.27 12.59
C ASN A 783 48.94 -10.15 13.20
N TRP A 784 47.79 -9.81 12.62
CA TRP A 784 46.89 -8.80 13.19
C TRP A 784 46.26 -9.32 14.48
N THR A 785 46.49 -8.62 15.58
CA THR A 785 46.06 -9.04 16.92
C THR A 785 45.41 -7.92 17.72
N THR A 786 45.43 -6.69 17.22
CA THR A 786 44.93 -5.51 17.93
C THR A 786 44.24 -4.55 16.96
N ASN A 787 43.43 -3.61 17.49
CA ASN A 787 42.80 -2.59 16.64
C ASN A 787 43.84 -1.68 15.95
N GLU A 788 45.05 -1.58 16.49
CA GLU A 788 46.14 -0.78 15.93
C GLU A 788 46.60 -1.30 14.57
N ASP A 789 46.49 -2.61 14.34
CA ASP A 789 46.86 -3.22 13.06
C ASP A 789 45.96 -2.74 11.91
N LEU A 790 44.69 -2.46 12.20
CA LEU A 790 43.72 -1.96 11.22
C LEU A 790 43.63 -0.43 11.23
N LEU A 791 43.61 0.20 12.40
CA LEU A 791 43.34 1.64 12.54
C LEU A 791 44.61 2.50 12.60
N GLY A 792 45.72 1.91 13.03
CA GLY A 792 46.94 2.62 13.36
C GLY A 792 47.05 2.89 14.85
N PHE A 793 48.15 3.49 15.26
CA PHE A 793 48.46 3.74 16.66
C PHE A 793 49.03 5.14 16.87
N TYR A 794 48.84 5.65 18.08
CA TYR A 794 49.49 6.87 18.53
C TYR A 794 50.86 6.52 19.12
N SER A 795 51.93 7.18 18.67
CA SER A 795 53.28 6.99 19.22
C SER A 795 53.70 8.19 20.07
N PRO A 796 53.72 8.07 21.42
CA PRO A 796 54.24 9.11 22.29
C PRO A 796 55.76 9.31 22.15
N LEU A 797 56.47 8.32 21.59
CA LEU A 797 57.92 8.30 21.43
C LEU A 797 58.39 8.99 20.13
N ASP A 798 57.51 9.09 19.13
CA ASP A 798 57.78 9.70 17.83
C ASP A 798 57.06 11.06 17.71
N GLY A 799 57.34 11.97 18.63
CA GLY A 799 56.81 13.34 18.60
C GLY A 799 55.32 13.49 18.89
N GLY A 800 54.63 12.43 19.35
CA GLY A 800 53.18 12.46 19.60
C GLY A 800 52.35 12.44 18.31
N HIS A 801 52.82 11.75 17.28
CA HIS A 801 52.09 11.61 16.02
C HIS A 801 51.27 10.32 15.96
N TYR A 802 50.14 10.38 15.24
CA TYR A 802 49.33 9.20 14.93
C TYR A 802 49.81 8.55 13.63
N HIS A 803 50.13 7.26 13.67
CA HIS A 803 50.56 6.47 12.53
C HIS A 803 49.37 5.82 11.83
N HIS A 804 48.85 6.47 10.79
CA HIS A 804 47.73 5.94 10.02
C HIS A 804 48.09 4.72 9.18
N THR A 805 47.21 3.72 9.19
CA THR A 805 47.17 2.64 8.20
C THR A 805 46.53 3.12 6.89
N ALA A 806 46.54 2.27 5.86
CA ALA A 806 45.78 2.52 4.64
C ALA A 806 44.27 2.62 4.92
N PHE A 807 43.76 1.78 5.84
CA PHE A 807 42.36 1.74 6.20
C PHE A 807 41.91 2.99 6.97
N SER A 808 42.67 3.47 7.96
CA SER A 808 42.28 4.70 8.68
C SER A 808 42.36 5.95 7.81
N ARG A 809 43.28 6.02 6.84
CA ARG A 809 43.26 7.06 5.81
C ARG A 809 42.00 7.00 4.95
N PHE A 810 41.59 5.80 4.55
CA PHE A 810 40.36 5.59 3.78
C PHE A 810 39.11 5.98 4.58
N LEU A 811 39.06 5.62 5.87
CA LEU A 811 37.99 6.02 6.79
C LEU A 811 37.91 7.55 6.95
N LEU A 812 39.06 8.23 7.12
CA LEU A 812 39.13 9.69 7.19
C LEU A 812 38.59 10.34 5.91
N ALA A 813 39.00 9.83 4.74
CA ALA A 813 38.51 10.31 3.46
C ALA A 813 36.99 10.11 3.31
N ALA A 814 36.46 8.96 3.72
CA ALA A 814 35.03 8.69 3.71
C ALA A 814 34.25 9.68 4.60
N GLY A 815 34.77 9.96 5.80
CA GLY A 815 34.16 10.90 6.74
C GLY A 815 34.24 12.35 6.27
N GLN A 816 35.33 12.73 5.61
CA GLN A 816 35.45 14.04 4.97
C GLN A 816 34.46 14.19 3.82
N ALA A 817 34.41 13.23 2.89
CA ALA A 817 33.47 13.25 1.76
C ALA A 817 32.01 13.28 2.24
N TYR A 818 31.70 12.59 3.34
CA TYR A 818 30.39 12.65 3.97
C TYR A 818 30.06 14.06 4.46
N ARG A 819 30.95 14.70 5.22
CA ARG A 819 30.75 16.06 5.73
C ARG A 819 30.63 17.08 4.61
N GLU A 820 31.52 17.02 3.63
CA GLU A 820 31.49 17.93 2.47
C GLU A 820 30.18 17.80 1.70
N ALA A 821 29.67 16.58 1.51
CA ALA A 821 28.38 16.36 0.88
C ALA A 821 27.21 16.86 1.74
N GLN A 822 27.24 16.67 3.06
CA GLN A 822 26.23 17.22 3.97
C GLN A 822 26.21 18.76 3.93
N GLU A 823 27.38 19.39 3.96
CA GLU A 823 27.53 20.86 3.87
C GLU A 823 27.07 21.40 2.50
N ALA A 824 27.31 20.65 1.42
CA ALA A 824 26.89 20.99 0.07
C ALA A 824 25.43 20.62 -0.24
N GLY A 825 24.73 19.93 0.66
CA GLY A 825 23.39 19.38 0.41
C GLY A 825 23.35 18.31 -0.69
N GLN A 826 24.45 17.59 -0.89
CA GLN A 826 24.65 16.57 -1.90
C GLN A 826 24.57 15.16 -1.30
N LEU A 827 24.32 14.16 -2.14
CA LEU A 827 24.44 12.77 -1.73
C LEU A 827 25.93 12.43 -1.50
N PRO A 828 26.29 11.88 -0.34
CA PRO A 828 27.67 11.54 -0.05
C PRO A 828 28.12 10.39 -0.96
N GLN A 829 29.32 10.53 -1.56
CA GLN A 829 29.93 9.45 -2.32
C GLN A 829 30.01 8.18 -1.45
N PRO A 830 29.57 7.01 -1.93
CA PRO A 830 29.67 5.78 -1.17
C PRO A 830 31.13 5.30 -1.07
N TYR A 831 31.50 4.68 0.05
CA TYR A 831 32.81 4.11 0.30
C TYR A 831 32.66 2.64 0.69
N HIS A 832 33.33 1.75 -0.03
CA HIS A 832 33.32 0.31 0.23
C HIS A 832 34.71 -0.14 0.66
N ALA A 833 34.84 -0.53 1.92
CA ALA A 833 36.06 -1.13 2.47
C ALA A 833 35.96 -2.65 2.44
N ILE A 834 36.78 -3.30 1.63
CA ILE A 834 36.83 -4.74 1.44
C ILE A 834 38.00 -5.29 2.24
N LEU A 835 37.72 -6.07 3.29
CA LEU A 835 38.69 -6.82 4.07
C LEU A 835 38.86 -8.21 3.45
N ASP A 836 39.97 -8.41 2.74
CA ASP A 836 40.23 -9.66 2.02
C ASP A 836 40.83 -10.71 2.95
N GLU A 837 40.33 -11.94 2.88
CA GLU A 837 40.66 -13.05 3.79
C GLU A 837 40.49 -12.65 5.27
N MET A 838 39.31 -12.13 5.59
CA MET A 838 39.01 -11.52 6.89
C MET A 838 39.28 -12.46 8.08
N ASN A 839 39.15 -13.77 7.87
CA ASN A 839 39.37 -14.85 8.86
C ASN A 839 40.83 -15.32 8.97
N LEU A 840 41.78 -14.69 8.27
CA LEU A 840 43.20 -15.01 8.40
C LEU A 840 43.75 -14.64 9.79
N ALA A 841 43.13 -13.67 10.46
CA ALA A 841 43.37 -13.28 11.85
C ALA A 841 42.05 -13.29 12.65
N ARG A 842 42.14 -13.27 13.98
CA ARG A 842 40.95 -13.24 14.86
C ARG A 842 40.24 -11.89 14.74
N VAL A 843 39.18 -11.86 13.93
CA VAL A 843 38.38 -10.65 13.63
C VAL A 843 37.96 -9.91 14.88
N GLU A 844 37.56 -10.63 15.93
CA GLU A 844 37.14 -10.06 17.19
C GLU A 844 38.19 -9.21 17.92
N TYR A 845 39.46 -9.28 17.52
CA TYR A 845 40.58 -8.58 18.15
C TYR A 845 40.95 -7.32 17.38
N TYR A 846 41.23 -7.43 16.07
CA TYR A 846 41.62 -6.27 15.28
C TYR A 846 40.44 -5.42 14.81
N PHE A 847 39.23 -5.97 14.79
CA PHE A 847 38.00 -5.27 14.37
C PHE A 847 37.09 -4.89 15.55
N ALA A 848 37.57 -5.01 16.79
CA ALA A 848 36.75 -4.91 18.00
C ALA A 848 36.09 -3.54 18.17
N GLN A 849 36.84 -2.44 17.95
CA GLN A 849 36.31 -1.08 18.06
C GLN A 849 35.23 -0.82 17.01
N PHE A 850 35.42 -1.31 15.77
CA PHE A 850 34.43 -1.21 14.70
C PHE A 850 33.14 -1.95 15.05
N LEU A 851 33.22 -3.19 15.53
CA LEU A 851 32.03 -3.96 15.94
C LEU A 851 31.22 -3.26 17.03
N SER A 852 31.89 -2.62 18.00
CA SER A 852 31.23 -1.86 19.06
C SER A 852 30.52 -0.62 18.53
N LYS A 853 31.19 0.16 17.67
CA LYS A 853 30.63 1.41 17.11
C LYS A 853 29.53 1.14 16.09
N MET A 854 29.64 0.07 15.30
CA MET A 854 28.58 -0.36 14.38
C MET A 854 27.27 -0.73 15.11
N GLU A 855 27.35 -1.31 16.31
CA GLU A 855 26.17 -1.59 17.13
C GLU A 855 25.47 -0.31 17.56
N ILE A 856 26.22 0.70 18.00
CA ILE A 856 25.69 2.01 18.37
C ILE A 856 25.03 2.68 17.14
N ARG A 857 25.67 2.63 15.97
CA ARG A 857 25.12 3.15 14.70
C ARG A 857 23.80 2.47 14.32
N SER A 858 23.70 1.15 14.51
CA SER A 858 22.46 0.40 14.21
C SER A 858 21.25 0.85 15.05
N ARG A 859 21.50 1.50 16.19
CA ARG A 859 20.47 2.09 17.07
C ARG A 859 20.12 3.55 16.72
N GLY A 860 20.66 4.07 15.62
CA GLY A 860 20.39 5.42 15.13
C GLY A 860 21.19 6.53 15.82
N GLN A 861 22.28 6.18 16.52
CA GLN A 861 23.16 7.15 17.18
C GLN A 861 24.41 7.44 16.33
N GLU A 862 24.78 8.71 16.22
CA GLU A 862 26.08 9.08 15.66
C GLU A 862 27.20 8.63 16.59
N THR A 863 28.31 8.16 16.02
CA THR A 863 29.39 7.58 16.81
C THR A 863 30.76 7.87 16.22
N ASP A 864 31.66 8.31 17.09
CA ASP A 864 33.05 8.60 16.75
C ASP A 864 33.96 7.48 17.25
N LEU A 865 34.94 7.11 16.43
CA LEU A 865 36.07 6.26 16.77
C LEU A 865 37.19 7.13 17.34
N GLU A 866 37.55 6.88 18.60
CA GLU A 866 38.74 7.48 19.21
C GLU A 866 39.98 6.72 18.73
N LEU A 867 40.78 7.37 17.88
CA LEU A 867 42.02 6.82 17.34
C LEU A 867 43.22 7.19 18.20
N GLY A 868 43.22 8.38 18.81
CA GLY A 868 44.30 8.86 19.68
C GLY A 868 43.87 10.04 20.56
N PRO A 869 44.79 10.59 21.38
CA PRO A 869 44.49 11.57 22.44
C PRO A 869 43.77 12.86 21.99
N ASP A 870 43.80 13.18 20.69
CA ASP A 870 43.09 14.33 20.10
C ASP A 870 42.58 14.00 18.68
N LEU A 871 42.36 12.71 18.38
CA LEU A 871 41.96 12.25 17.05
C LEU A 871 40.72 11.37 17.15
N THR A 872 39.56 11.99 16.90
CA THR A 872 38.28 11.31 16.76
C THR A 872 37.83 11.31 15.30
N VAL A 873 37.33 10.16 14.85
CA VAL A 873 36.87 9.97 13.47
C VAL A 873 35.46 9.42 13.51
N MET A 874 34.51 10.21 13.00
CA MET A 874 33.14 9.75 12.76
C MET A 874 33.16 8.48 11.91
N LEU A 875 32.41 7.45 12.32
CA LEU A 875 32.12 6.30 11.47
C LEU A 875 31.01 6.69 10.48
N PRO A 876 31.33 7.04 9.22
CA PRO A 876 30.40 7.81 8.42
C PRO A 876 29.33 6.90 7.78
N PRO A 877 28.08 7.36 7.63
CA PRO A 877 26.99 6.53 7.06
C PRO A 877 27.21 6.07 5.62
N ASN A 878 28.04 6.76 4.86
CA ASN A 878 28.42 6.39 3.48
C ASN A 878 29.47 5.26 3.41
N LEU A 879 29.98 4.76 4.55
CA LEU A 879 30.93 3.64 4.59
C LEU A 879 30.22 2.29 4.80
N SER A 880 30.45 1.37 3.87
CA SER A 880 30.15 -0.05 4.00
C SER A 880 31.43 -0.88 4.13
N VAL A 881 31.41 -1.89 5.00
CA VAL A 881 32.51 -2.84 5.19
C VAL A 881 32.12 -4.22 4.66
N ILE A 882 33.00 -4.86 3.92
CA ILE A 882 32.77 -6.15 3.31
C ILE A 882 33.93 -7.08 3.65
N GLY A 883 33.67 -8.19 4.34
CA GLY A 883 34.66 -9.24 4.59
C GLY A 883 34.54 -10.37 3.58
N THR A 884 35.65 -10.87 3.04
CA THR A 884 35.67 -12.10 2.23
C THR A 884 36.28 -13.25 3.04
N VAL A 885 35.70 -14.44 2.91
CA VAL A 885 36.07 -15.62 3.69
C VAL A 885 36.09 -16.86 2.81
N ASN A 886 37.20 -17.60 2.87
CA ASN A 886 37.31 -18.93 2.27
C ASN A 886 36.93 -20.00 3.29
N ILE A 887 35.96 -20.86 2.95
CA ILE A 887 35.45 -21.94 3.82
C ILE A 887 36.36 -23.18 3.78
N ASP A 888 37.03 -23.39 2.64
CA ASP A 888 37.86 -24.56 2.34
C ASP A 888 39.22 -24.57 3.08
N GLU A 889 39.62 -23.44 3.66
CA GLU A 889 40.95 -23.23 4.26
C GLU A 889 40.90 -22.55 5.64
N THR A 890 39.73 -22.42 6.27
CA THR A 890 39.51 -21.53 7.44
C THR A 890 40.52 -21.72 8.57
N THR A 891 41.30 -20.67 8.86
CA THR A 891 42.29 -20.64 9.95
C THR A 891 41.69 -20.32 11.32
N HIS A 892 40.65 -19.48 11.38
CA HIS A 892 39.95 -19.12 12.61
C HIS A 892 38.44 -19.01 12.38
N ASP A 893 37.66 -19.65 13.26
CA ASP A 893 36.21 -19.46 13.33
C ASP A 893 35.87 -18.07 13.86
N PHE A 894 34.77 -17.50 13.38
CA PHE A 894 34.27 -16.23 13.92
C PHE A 894 33.54 -16.43 15.25
N ALA A 895 33.76 -15.51 16.18
CA ALA A 895 32.95 -15.40 17.38
C ALA A 895 31.51 -14.95 17.05
N ASN A 896 30.51 -15.42 17.82
CA ASN A 896 29.09 -15.07 17.64
C ASN A 896 28.84 -13.57 17.49
N LYS A 897 29.58 -12.74 18.24
CA LYS A 897 29.47 -11.28 18.19
C LYS A 897 29.74 -10.68 16.79
N VAL A 898 30.51 -11.38 15.95
CA VAL A 898 30.75 -10.97 14.55
C VAL A 898 29.51 -11.28 13.69
N TYR A 899 28.95 -12.49 13.83
CA TYR A 899 27.72 -12.89 13.13
C TYR A 899 26.50 -12.04 13.49
N ASP A 900 26.37 -11.62 14.75
CA ASP A 900 25.25 -10.77 15.20
C ASP A 900 25.22 -9.40 14.48
N ARG A 901 26.39 -8.94 14.01
CA ARG A 901 26.61 -7.59 13.48
C ARG A 901 26.80 -7.57 11.97
N ALA A 902 27.15 -8.70 11.36
CA ALA A 902 27.36 -8.85 9.93
C ALA A 902 26.22 -9.61 9.25
N GLN A 903 25.91 -9.25 8.00
CA GLN A 903 25.10 -10.11 7.16
C GLN A 903 25.99 -11.15 6.47
N LEU A 904 25.83 -12.43 6.80
CA LEU A 904 26.53 -13.53 6.13
C LEU A 904 25.81 -13.91 4.83
N ILE A 905 26.55 -13.90 3.71
CA ILE A 905 26.09 -14.36 2.40
C ILE A 905 27.06 -15.41 1.90
N GLU A 906 26.56 -16.64 1.81
CA GLU A 906 27.26 -17.72 1.15
C GLU A 906 27.10 -17.59 -0.37
N ILE A 907 28.21 -17.65 -1.11
CA ILE A 907 28.26 -17.71 -2.56
C ILE A 907 28.42 -19.18 -2.95
N PRO A 908 27.32 -19.86 -3.33
CA PRO A 908 27.38 -21.26 -3.72
C PRO A 908 28.08 -21.42 -5.08
N VAL A 909 28.64 -22.60 -5.30
CA VAL A 909 29.06 -23.06 -6.64
C VAL A 909 28.12 -24.18 -7.02
N THR A 910 27.36 -23.98 -8.10
CA THR A 910 26.52 -25.05 -8.62
C THR A 910 27.21 -25.73 -9.80
N ARG A 911 26.97 -27.04 -9.94
CA ARG A 911 27.41 -27.82 -11.09
C ARG A 911 26.94 -27.20 -12.42
N SER A 912 25.71 -26.69 -12.44
CA SER A 912 25.11 -26.07 -13.63
C SER A 912 25.86 -24.80 -14.07
N ASP A 913 26.33 -23.99 -13.12
CA ASP A 913 27.09 -22.78 -13.45
C ASP A 913 28.47 -23.12 -14.03
N LEU A 914 29.11 -24.16 -13.49
CA LEU A 914 30.37 -24.69 -14.02
C LEU A 914 30.19 -25.30 -15.41
N GLU A 915 29.10 -26.03 -15.63
CA GLU A 915 28.76 -26.61 -16.93
C GLU A 915 28.53 -25.53 -17.99
N ALA A 916 27.78 -24.48 -17.65
CA ALA A 916 27.59 -23.33 -18.53
C ALA A 916 28.93 -22.61 -18.83
N HIS A 917 29.83 -22.56 -17.85
CA HIS A 917 31.16 -21.96 -18.01
C HIS A 917 32.10 -22.77 -18.89
N LEU A 918 32.04 -24.10 -18.79
CA LEU A 918 32.86 -25.03 -19.56
C LEU A 918 32.30 -25.33 -20.97
N ASN A 919 31.11 -24.82 -21.30
CA ASN A 919 30.46 -25.10 -22.57
C ASN A 919 31.36 -24.72 -23.77
N GLY A 920 31.57 -25.67 -24.68
CA GLY A 920 32.41 -25.51 -25.87
C GLY A 920 33.90 -25.80 -25.64
N HIS A 921 34.33 -26.09 -24.41
CA HIS A 921 35.71 -26.48 -24.11
C HIS A 921 35.94 -27.99 -24.26
N VAL A 922 37.16 -28.36 -24.68
CA VAL A 922 37.58 -29.76 -24.86
C VAL A 922 37.61 -30.46 -23.49
N HIS A 923 37.08 -31.67 -23.42
CA HIS A 923 36.98 -32.48 -22.18
C HIS A 923 36.13 -31.87 -21.04
N ALA A 924 35.24 -30.91 -21.35
CA ALA A 924 34.34 -30.32 -20.36
C ALA A 924 33.52 -31.36 -19.56
N SER A 925 33.02 -32.40 -20.23
CA SER A 925 32.25 -33.48 -19.58
C SER A 925 33.08 -34.24 -18.55
N LEU A 926 34.30 -34.62 -18.90
CA LEU A 926 35.21 -35.32 -18.00
C LEU A 926 35.59 -34.44 -16.79
N LEU A 927 35.84 -33.15 -17.01
CA LEU A 927 36.16 -32.23 -15.92
C LEU A 927 34.98 -32.04 -14.95
N LEU A 928 33.74 -32.03 -15.46
CA LEU A 928 32.53 -32.01 -14.62
C LEU A 928 32.33 -33.32 -13.85
N GLU A 929 32.55 -34.48 -14.48
CA GLU A 929 32.52 -35.79 -13.81
C GLU A 929 33.54 -35.85 -12.66
N ILE A 930 34.73 -35.30 -12.87
CA ILE A 930 35.76 -35.21 -11.82
C ILE A 930 35.31 -34.28 -10.69
N TRP A 931 34.72 -33.13 -11.04
CA TRP A 931 34.20 -32.20 -10.05
C TRP A 931 33.08 -32.84 -9.21
N ASP A 932 32.19 -33.63 -9.81
CA ASP A 932 31.12 -34.35 -9.12
C ASP A 932 31.68 -35.30 -8.05
N VAL A 933 32.79 -35.99 -8.36
CA VAL A 933 33.48 -36.89 -7.42
C VAL A 933 34.22 -36.13 -6.31
N VAL A 934 34.89 -35.03 -6.65
CA VAL A 934 35.82 -34.33 -5.74
C VAL A 934 35.11 -33.31 -4.82
N SER A 935 34.03 -32.69 -5.30
CA SER A 935 33.32 -31.61 -4.62
C SER A 935 32.79 -31.91 -3.21
N PRO A 936 32.45 -33.15 -2.80
CA PRO A 936 31.98 -33.43 -1.44
C PRO A 936 33.05 -33.22 -0.35
N VAL A 937 34.33 -33.20 -0.74
CA VAL A 937 35.46 -33.09 0.20
C VAL A 937 36.36 -31.89 -0.09
N ALA A 938 36.66 -31.62 -1.37
CA ALA A 938 37.51 -30.51 -1.76
C ALA A 938 36.91 -29.76 -2.96
N PRO A 939 35.78 -29.06 -2.77
CA PRO A 939 35.15 -28.32 -3.85
C PRO A 939 36.08 -27.24 -4.40
N PHE A 940 36.05 -27.07 -5.72
CA PHE A 940 36.76 -26.01 -6.43
C PHE A 940 35.82 -25.28 -7.40
N ALA A 941 36.17 -24.05 -7.75
CA ALA A 941 35.31 -23.13 -8.49
C ALA A 941 35.95 -22.61 -9.78
N PHE A 942 35.36 -21.56 -10.35
CA PHE A 942 35.73 -20.94 -11.64
C PHE A 942 37.23 -20.70 -11.80
N ARG A 943 37.94 -20.16 -10.80
CA ARG A 943 39.40 -19.92 -10.91
C ARG A 943 40.19 -21.19 -11.24
N VAL A 944 39.87 -22.32 -10.60
CA VAL A 944 40.56 -23.58 -10.86
C VAL A 944 40.19 -24.12 -12.24
N MET A 945 38.93 -23.95 -12.67
CA MET A 945 38.50 -24.29 -14.02
C MET A 945 39.25 -23.46 -15.06
N ASP A 946 39.34 -22.14 -14.88
CA ASP A 946 40.05 -21.22 -15.76
C ASP A 946 41.54 -21.55 -15.86
N ASP A 947 42.17 -21.87 -14.73
CA ASP A 947 43.57 -22.31 -14.70
C ASP A 947 43.79 -23.59 -15.52
N ILE A 948 42.87 -24.58 -15.42
CA ILE A 948 42.94 -25.83 -16.18
C ILE A 948 42.75 -25.55 -17.68
N LEU A 949 41.75 -24.75 -18.04
CA LEU A 949 41.48 -24.39 -19.44
C LEU A 949 42.64 -23.61 -20.06
N ALA A 950 43.19 -22.64 -19.31
CA ALA A 950 44.35 -21.87 -19.74
C ALA A 950 45.59 -22.76 -19.92
N TYR A 951 45.80 -23.74 -19.03
CA TYR A 951 46.87 -24.72 -19.16
C TYR A 951 46.70 -25.57 -20.42
N GLN A 952 45.50 -26.11 -20.69
CA GLN A 952 45.23 -26.89 -21.91
C GLN A 952 45.44 -26.04 -23.17
N GLN A 953 44.99 -24.78 -23.17
CA GLN A 953 45.17 -23.87 -24.30
C GLN A 953 46.66 -23.56 -24.55
N ALA A 954 47.44 -23.33 -23.49
CA ALA A 954 48.88 -23.13 -23.60
C ALA A 954 49.60 -24.41 -24.07
N ALA A 955 49.21 -25.57 -23.57
CA ALA A 955 49.78 -26.86 -23.95
C ALA A 955 49.58 -27.18 -25.44
N LEU A 956 48.42 -26.81 -26.02
CA LEU A 956 48.17 -26.94 -27.46
C LEU A 956 49.22 -26.21 -28.31
N THR A 957 49.74 -25.07 -27.84
CA THR A 957 50.81 -24.33 -28.57
C THR A 957 52.15 -25.08 -28.58
N LEU A 958 52.32 -26.04 -27.67
CA LEU A 958 53.49 -26.92 -27.58
C LEU A 958 53.26 -28.29 -28.25
N ASN A 959 52.13 -28.47 -28.94
CA ASN A 959 51.65 -29.77 -29.44
C ASN A 959 51.41 -30.81 -28.32
N VAL A 960 51.04 -30.29 -27.14
CA VAL A 960 50.34 -30.94 -26.03
C VAL A 960 49.10 -31.73 -26.45
N ASP A 961 48.95 -33.06 -26.28
CA ASP A 961 47.60 -33.64 -26.40
C ASP A 961 46.66 -33.03 -25.32
N ALA A 962 45.41 -32.75 -25.69
CA ALA A 962 44.48 -32.05 -24.81
C ALA A 962 44.06 -32.87 -23.57
N LEU A 963 44.12 -34.20 -23.65
CA LEU A 963 43.84 -35.10 -22.53
C LEU A 963 45.08 -35.25 -21.64
N GLU A 964 46.27 -35.32 -22.24
CA GLU A 964 47.54 -35.26 -21.51
C GLU A 964 47.69 -33.95 -20.71
N ALA A 965 47.36 -32.81 -21.34
CA ALA A 965 47.37 -31.51 -20.66
C ALA A 965 46.31 -31.40 -19.54
N LEU A 966 45.17 -32.08 -19.69
CA LEU A 966 44.17 -32.15 -18.61
C LEU A 966 44.69 -32.96 -17.43
N ASP A 967 45.33 -34.10 -17.70
CA ASP A 967 45.91 -34.97 -16.68
C ASP A 967 46.98 -34.22 -15.85
N ASP A 968 47.88 -33.51 -16.52
CA ASP A 968 48.84 -32.61 -15.87
C ASP A 968 48.16 -31.57 -14.97
N ALA A 969 47.15 -30.89 -15.50
CA ALA A 969 46.47 -29.82 -14.78
C ALA A 969 45.72 -30.34 -13.53
N LEU A 970 45.08 -31.52 -13.63
CA LEU A 970 44.41 -32.18 -12.50
C LEU A 970 45.40 -32.60 -11.42
N LEU A 971 46.55 -33.17 -11.81
CA LEU A 971 47.64 -33.51 -10.91
C LEU A 971 48.16 -32.28 -10.16
N GLN A 972 48.24 -31.13 -10.83
CA GLN A 972 48.80 -29.89 -10.27
C GLN A 972 47.80 -29.06 -9.45
N LYS A 973 46.50 -29.07 -9.80
CA LYS A 973 45.50 -28.13 -9.25
C LYS A 973 44.41 -28.78 -8.41
N VAL A 974 44.08 -30.05 -8.68
CA VAL A 974 42.97 -30.75 -8.01
C VAL A 974 43.48 -31.73 -6.96
N LEU A 975 44.37 -32.65 -7.32
CA LEU A 975 44.89 -33.65 -6.39
C LEU A 975 45.58 -33.08 -5.13
N PRO A 976 46.33 -31.95 -5.17
CA PRO A 976 46.95 -31.39 -3.96
C PRO A 976 45.94 -30.95 -2.89
N LYS A 977 44.68 -30.70 -3.28
CA LYS A 977 43.61 -30.32 -2.36
C LYS A 977 43.01 -31.52 -1.62
N LEU A 978 43.17 -32.74 -2.14
CA LEU A 978 42.70 -33.98 -1.53
C LEU A 978 43.67 -34.48 -0.45
N ARG A 979 43.84 -33.70 0.61
CA ARG A 979 44.75 -34.00 1.72
C ARG A 979 44.06 -33.85 3.07
N GLY A 980 44.55 -34.55 4.09
CA GLY A 980 44.01 -34.45 5.46
C GLY A 980 43.57 -35.78 6.04
N THR A 981 42.78 -35.68 7.12
CA THR A 981 42.26 -36.82 7.90
C THR A 981 40.77 -37.10 7.64
N ASP A 982 40.12 -36.42 6.69
CA ASP A 982 38.70 -36.65 6.39
C ASP A 982 38.51 -38.09 5.86
N ARG A 983 37.67 -38.87 6.56
CA ARG A 983 37.40 -40.29 6.23
C ARG A 983 36.78 -40.46 4.85
N ARG A 984 36.11 -39.44 4.32
CA ARG A 984 35.49 -39.45 2.99
C ARG A 984 36.53 -39.40 1.87
N LEU A 985 37.74 -38.91 2.13
CA LEU A 985 38.83 -38.84 1.12
C LEU A 985 39.13 -40.20 0.48
N LEU A 986 39.09 -41.28 1.25
CA LEU A 986 39.38 -42.62 0.72
C LEU A 986 38.32 -43.12 -0.26
N GLY A 987 37.06 -42.72 -0.07
CA GLY A 987 35.95 -42.99 -0.99
C GLY A 987 36.07 -42.16 -2.26
N VAL A 988 36.27 -40.84 -2.11
CA VAL A 988 36.50 -39.91 -3.24
C VAL A 988 37.68 -40.35 -4.10
N LEU A 989 38.80 -40.74 -3.50
CA LEU A 989 39.95 -41.25 -4.26
C LEU A 989 39.66 -42.58 -4.97
N ALA A 990 38.79 -43.44 -4.43
CA ALA A 990 38.41 -44.69 -5.09
C ALA A 990 37.56 -44.44 -6.34
N GLU A 991 36.60 -43.52 -6.24
CA GLU A 991 35.75 -43.10 -7.37
C GLU A 991 36.58 -42.36 -8.41
N PHE A 992 37.49 -41.47 -7.99
CA PHE A 992 38.41 -40.77 -8.89
C PHE A 992 39.31 -41.74 -9.67
N LEU A 993 39.82 -42.79 -9.01
CA LEU A 993 40.62 -43.83 -9.69
C LEU A 993 39.84 -44.52 -10.80
N THR A 994 38.57 -44.86 -10.54
CA THR A 994 37.71 -45.49 -11.54
C THR A 994 37.49 -44.57 -12.75
N LEU A 995 37.35 -43.27 -12.50
CA LEU A 995 37.15 -42.27 -13.56
C LEU A 995 38.42 -41.99 -14.37
N ALA A 996 39.58 -42.05 -13.71
CA ALA A 996 40.90 -41.78 -14.29
C ALA A 996 41.51 -42.99 -15.01
N GLU A 997 40.96 -44.20 -14.82
CA GLU A 997 41.44 -45.45 -15.43
C GLU A 997 41.49 -45.33 -16.95
N GLU A 998 42.63 -45.70 -17.55
CA GLU A 998 42.94 -45.62 -18.99
C GLU A 998 42.89 -44.21 -19.63
N ARG A 999 42.40 -43.18 -18.92
CA ARG A 999 42.18 -41.82 -19.44
C ARG A 999 43.19 -40.80 -18.91
N LEU A 1000 43.62 -40.91 -17.66
CA LEU A 1000 44.43 -39.92 -16.94
C LEU A 1000 45.56 -40.62 -16.15
N PRO A 1001 46.58 -41.19 -16.83
CA PRO A 1001 47.58 -42.06 -16.22
C PRO A 1001 48.39 -41.42 -15.08
N LEU A 1002 48.76 -40.13 -15.16
CA LEU A 1002 49.54 -39.44 -14.14
C LEU A 1002 48.71 -39.19 -12.88
N SER A 1003 47.50 -38.64 -13.04
CA SER A 1003 46.57 -38.40 -11.94
C SER A 1003 46.11 -39.71 -11.31
N HIS A 1004 45.87 -40.76 -12.11
CA HIS A 1004 45.54 -42.09 -11.61
C HIS A 1004 46.65 -42.66 -10.74
N ALA A 1005 47.90 -42.67 -11.24
CA ALA A 1005 49.04 -43.18 -10.48
C ALA A 1005 49.24 -42.41 -9.16
N LYS A 1006 49.09 -41.07 -9.19
CA LYS A 1006 49.22 -40.25 -7.98
C LYS A 1006 48.09 -40.52 -6.99
N ALA A 1007 46.84 -40.51 -7.43
CA ALA A 1007 45.67 -40.78 -6.57
C ALA A 1007 45.76 -42.18 -5.92
N ALA A 1008 46.29 -43.18 -6.64
CA ALA A 1008 46.49 -44.52 -6.11
C ALA A 1008 47.49 -44.53 -4.96
N SER A 1009 48.62 -43.82 -5.12
CA SER A 1009 49.62 -43.63 -4.07
C SER A 1009 49.04 -42.90 -2.86
N MET A 1010 48.26 -41.83 -3.08
CA MET A 1010 47.63 -41.06 -2.02
C MET A 1010 46.63 -41.90 -1.21
N ARG A 1011 45.83 -42.72 -1.90
CA ARG A 1011 44.85 -43.62 -1.27
C ARG A 1011 45.53 -44.73 -0.47
N ALA A 1012 46.58 -45.34 -1.00
CA ALA A 1012 47.37 -46.36 -0.31
C ALA A 1012 47.99 -45.80 0.97
N ALA A 1013 48.61 -44.61 0.90
CA ALA A 1013 49.16 -43.91 2.06
C ALA A 1013 48.07 -43.58 3.10
N GLY A 1014 46.91 -43.10 2.66
CA GLY A 1014 45.76 -42.83 3.53
C GLY A 1014 45.22 -44.07 4.25
N MET A 1015 45.15 -45.22 3.56
CA MET A 1015 44.76 -46.50 4.17
C MET A 1015 45.78 -47.00 5.19
N GLN A 1016 47.07 -46.80 4.91
CA GLN A 1016 48.17 -47.28 5.77
C GLN A 1016 48.40 -46.39 6.99
N HIS A 1017 48.29 -45.06 6.84
CA HIS A 1017 48.70 -44.09 7.85
C HIS A 1017 47.53 -43.29 8.45
N GLY A 1018 46.31 -43.42 7.93
CA GLY A 1018 45.14 -42.68 8.39
C GLY A 1018 45.13 -41.19 8.00
N PHE A 1019 46.09 -40.76 7.17
CA PHE A 1019 46.22 -39.40 6.66
C PHE A 1019 46.57 -39.45 5.18
N VAL A 1020 45.81 -38.71 4.37
CA VAL A 1020 46.08 -38.58 2.93
C VAL A 1020 47.01 -37.40 2.72
N SER A 1021 48.18 -37.65 2.12
CA SER A 1021 49.16 -36.64 1.72
C SER A 1021 49.31 -36.60 0.21
N PHE A 1022 49.45 -35.40 -0.36
CA PHE A 1022 49.91 -35.24 -1.74
C PHE A 1022 51.43 -35.41 -1.87
N HIS A 1023 52.21 -35.10 -0.83
CA HIS A 1023 53.67 -35.23 -0.85
C HIS A 1023 54.12 -36.64 -0.51
#